data_AF-A0A6N6VKR0-F1
#
_entry.id   AF-A0A6N6VKR0-F1
#
_cell.length_a   1.000
_cell.length_b   1.000
_cell.length_c   1.000
_cell.angle_alpha   90.00
_cell.angle_beta   90.00
_cell.angle_gamma   90.00
#
_symmetry.space_group_name_H-M   'P 1'
#
loop_
_entity.id
_entity.type
_entity.pdbx_description
1 polymer ?
#
loop_
_entity_poly.entity_id
_entity_poly.type
_entity_poly.pdbx_seq_one_letter_code
_entity_poly.pdbx_strand_id
1 'polypeptide(L)'
;MIVELGHFALVLALAVALLQMVVPMIGAQRRDPALMAVAAPAAVAQFVLIGIAFAALMHAFLTSDFSVALVMKNSHTAKPLIYKIAGVWGNHEGSMVLWVLILSLYGALVALFGGNLPDGLRARVLSVQALIGVAFLGFILFTSNPFIRLDPAPIEGNGLNPILQDPALAFHPPFLYAGYVGLSMAFSFAIAALIEGRVDASWARWVRPWTLAAWVPLTVGIAMGSWWAYYTLGWGGFWFWDPVENASLMPWLVATALLHSAIVAEKRGVLKSWTILLAIFAFSLSLVGTFLVRSGVLTSVHAFAVDPSRGIAILCILVFFIGGALTLYGWRAPVLKAEGLFAPLSREGALVMNNLLLAAAAAAVFIGTLYPLFLDAIGGPKITVGAPFFNMTFVPLMIPLFCLVPIGPLLKWKRSDLVAASERLMGAGVAVIIVIIAVLAFHSRGPWLAALGMGLATWLIAGAFFEVAWRIGLFSGNIRESFRRALRLPRASWGMALAHGGLGIAVAGIVGTTAWRQELVTALKVGDSAELAGYTLTLEKVGMRNGPNYEALVGVIRVTREGREVAVMLPEKRSFPVERQEKTEAAIRTTGFSDLYIVIGDENGQGGWTLRAYYNNLAPWIWAGGMIMAAGGIVSLTDRRYRIGAPNRARSRLAAQPAE
;
A
#
# COMPACT_ATOMS: atom_id res chain seq x y z
N MET A 1 17.70 10.96 -30.66
CA MET A 1 17.01 12.24 -30.34
C MET A 1 15.93 12.11 -29.27
N ILE A 2 15.14 11.02 -29.23
CA ILE A 2 14.08 10.85 -28.20
C ILE A 2 14.69 10.74 -26.78
N VAL A 3 15.80 10.00 -26.65
CA VAL A 3 16.52 9.81 -25.38
C VAL A 3 17.07 11.14 -24.86
N GLU A 4 17.66 11.95 -25.74
CA GLU A 4 18.21 13.26 -25.42
C GLU A 4 17.11 14.24 -25.02
N LEU A 5 15.96 14.20 -25.69
CA LEU A 5 14.76 14.96 -25.30
C LEU A 5 14.29 14.58 -23.89
N GLY A 6 14.23 13.28 -23.58
CA GLY A 6 13.85 12.79 -22.26
C GLY A 6 14.81 13.26 -21.17
N HIS A 7 16.12 13.20 -21.44
CA HIS A 7 17.13 13.69 -20.51
C HIS A 7 17.03 15.21 -20.30
N PHE A 8 16.91 15.99 -21.39
CA PHE A 8 16.72 17.43 -21.32
C PHE A 8 15.46 17.81 -20.53
N ALA A 9 14.35 17.07 -20.73
CA ALA A 9 13.11 17.30 -20.00
C ALA A 9 13.27 17.08 -18.47
N LEU A 10 14.06 16.11 -18.02
CA LEU A 10 14.38 15.95 -16.59
C LEU A 10 15.20 17.13 -16.03
N VAL A 11 16.19 17.60 -16.78
CA VAL A 11 17.01 18.75 -16.37
C VAL A 11 16.14 20.01 -16.26
N LEU A 12 15.26 20.23 -17.24
CA LEU A 12 14.32 21.35 -17.22
C LEU A 12 13.30 21.20 -16.08
N ALA A 13 12.83 19.98 -15.80
CA ALA A 13 11.95 19.71 -14.66
C ALA A 13 12.62 20.08 -13.33
N LEU A 14 13.92 19.82 -13.16
CA LEU A 14 14.67 20.24 -11.97
C LEU A 14 14.74 21.77 -11.86
N ALA A 15 14.97 22.49 -12.97
CA ALA A 15 14.96 23.95 -12.96
C ALA A 15 13.58 24.52 -12.57
N VAL A 16 12.50 23.95 -13.11
CA VAL A 16 11.12 24.31 -12.73
C VAL A 16 10.83 23.97 -11.27
N ALA A 17 11.32 22.84 -10.77
CA ALA A 17 11.18 22.44 -9.37
C ALA A 17 11.85 23.44 -8.42
N LEU A 18 13.05 23.92 -8.76
CA LEU A 18 13.76 24.96 -8.00
C LEU A 18 12.96 26.27 -7.96
N LEU A 19 12.39 26.69 -9.09
CA LEU A 19 11.51 27.86 -9.16
C LEU A 19 10.24 27.66 -8.32
N GLN A 20 9.58 26.51 -8.45
CA GLN A 20 8.38 26.16 -7.69
C GLN A 20 8.64 26.09 -6.18
N MET A 21 9.83 25.66 -5.77
CA MET A 21 10.23 25.56 -4.37
C MET A 21 10.45 26.94 -3.74
N VAL A 22 11.10 27.86 -4.46
CA VAL A 22 11.60 29.12 -3.88
C VAL A 22 10.59 30.25 -4.05
N VAL A 23 10.12 30.50 -5.28
CA VAL A 23 9.35 31.70 -5.62
C VAL A 23 8.04 31.82 -4.85
N PRO A 24 7.18 30.77 -4.81
CA PRO A 24 5.93 30.86 -4.07
C PRO A 24 6.13 30.86 -2.55
N MET A 25 7.18 30.24 -2.04
CA MET A 25 7.54 30.32 -0.62
C MET A 25 7.88 31.76 -0.21
N ILE A 26 8.68 32.46 -1.03
CA ILE A 26 8.98 33.88 -0.82
C ILE A 26 7.70 34.71 -0.95
N GLY A 27 6.87 34.44 -1.97
CA GLY A 27 5.58 35.11 -2.15
C GLY A 27 4.67 34.97 -0.93
N ALA A 28 4.56 33.77 -0.39
CA ALA A 28 3.75 33.50 0.79
C ALA A 28 4.31 34.17 2.06
N GLN A 29 5.63 34.33 2.17
CA GLN A 29 6.27 35.05 3.27
C GLN A 29 6.08 36.57 3.17
N ARG A 30 6.16 37.13 1.96
CA ARG A 30 5.97 38.56 1.68
C ARG A 30 4.50 38.96 1.50
N ARG A 31 3.59 37.98 1.47
CA ARG A 31 2.17 38.14 1.11
C ARG A 31 1.97 38.76 -0.28
N ASP A 32 2.82 38.37 -1.23
CA ASP A 32 2.78 38.81 -2.63
C ASP A 32 1.99 37.80 -3.49
N PRO A 33 0.79 38.17 -4.00
CA PRO A 33 -0.03 37.28 -4.81
C PRO A 33 0.61 36.86 -6.14
N ALA A 34 1.42 37.72 -6.76
CA ALA A 34 2.04 37.42 -8.05
C ALA A 34 3.09 36.32 -7.91
N LEU A 35 3.91 36.39 -6.86
CA LEU A 35 4.89 35.35 -6.56
C LEU A 35 4.22 34.03 -6.13
N MET A 36 3.13 34.09 -5.36
CA MET A 36 2.34 32.91 -5.00
C MET A 36 1.70 32.23 -6.22
N ALA A 37 1.26 33.01 -7.21
CA ALA A 37 0.62 32.49 -8.42
C ALA A 37 1.54 31.60 -9.27
N VAL A 38 2.87 31.70 -9.12
CA VAL A 38 3.85 30.83 -9.79
C VAL A 38 3.71 29.36 -9.38
N ALA A 39 3.20 29.07 -8.18
CA ALA A 39 3.16 27.72 -7.63
C ALA A 39 2.41 26.72 -8.53
N ALA A 40 1.22 27.09 -9.00
CA ALA A 40 0.34 26.17 -9.71
C ALA A 40 0.81 25.87 -11.15
N PRO A 41 1.16 26.87 -11.98
CA PRO A 41 1.73 26.60 -13.30
C PRO A 41 3.04 25.81 -13.24
N ALA A 42 3.92 26.12 -12.28
CA ALA A 42 5.18 25.41 -12.13
C ALA A 42 4.97 23.93 -11.75
N ALA A 43 4.02 23.63 -10.85
CA ALA A 43 3.67 22.25 -10.50
C ALA A 43 3.15 21.43 -11.70
N VAL A 44 2.31 22.05 -12.53
CA VAL A 44 1.80 21.41 -13.75
C VAL A 44 2.91 21.23 -14.79
N ALA A 45 3.76 22.25 -15.00
CA ALA A 45 4.90 22.16 -15.91
C ALA A 45 5.88 21.07 -15.48
N GLN A 46 6.18 20.96 -14.18
CA GLN A 46 7.02 19.89 -13.64
C GLN A 46 6.44 18.50 -13.95
N PHE A 47 5.13 18.29 -13.74
CA PHE A 47 4.47 17.02 -14.06
C PHE A 47 4.54 16.68 -15.56
N VAL A 48 4.29 17.66 -16.43
CA VAL A 48 4.36 17.46 -17.89
C VAL A 48 5.78 17.12 -18.34
N LEU A 49 6.80 17.84 -17.84
CA LEU A 49 8.20 17.60 -18.20
C LEU A 49 8.68 16.21 -17.75
N ILE A 50 8.35 15.81 -16.52
CA ILE A 50 8.66 14.46 -16.02
C ILE A 50 7.88 13.40 -16.83
N GLY A 51 6.64 13.68 -17.22
CA GLY A 51 5.85 12.82 -18.10
C GLY A 51 6.49 12.61 -19.47
N ILE A 52 7.04 13.67 -20.07
CA ILE A 52 7.80 13.58 -21.34
C ILE A 52 9.04 12.71 -21.16
N ALA A 53 9.81 12.91 -20.08
CA ALA A 53 10.97 12.07 -19.78
C ALA A 53 10.58 10.60 -19.59
N PHE A 54 9.53 10.32 -18.82
CA PHE A 54 9.05 8.96 -18.61
C PHE A 54 8.58 8.31 -19.92
N ALA A 55 7.87 9.05 -20.78
CA ALA A 55 7.43 8.57 -22.09
C ALA A 55 8.62 8.28 -23.03
N ALA A 56 9.65 9.14 -23.03
CA ALA A 56 10.88 8.91 -23.78
C ALA A 56 11.62 7.65 -23.30
N LEU A 57 11.72 7.44 -21.99
CA LEU A 57 12.32 6.23 -21.41
C LEU A 57 11.51 4.98 -21.79
N MET A 58 10.18 5.05 -21.67
CA MET A 58 9.29 3.97 -22.08
C MET A 58 9.43 3.64 -23.56
N HIS A 59 9.52 4.65 -24.43
CA HIS A 59 9.79 4.44 -25.85
C HIS A 59 11.09 3.66 -26.08
N ALA A 60 12.18 4.03 -25.41
CA ALA A 60 13.46 3.33 -25.53
C ALA A 60 13.37 1.85 -25.10
N PHE A 61 12.61 1.53 -24.05
CA PHE A 61 12.34 0.15 -23.65
C PHE A 61 11.52 -0.63 -24.69
N LEU A 62 10.49 0.02 -25.26
CA LEU A 62 9.59 -0.59 -26.25
C LEU A 62 10.30 -0.90 -27.57
N THR A 63 11.15 0.01 -28.03
CA THR A 63 11.93 -0.15 -29.27
C THR A 63 13.21 -0.95 -29.06
N SER A 64 13.48 -1.44 -27.84
CA SER A 64 14.73 -2.14 -27.49
C SER A 64 15.97 -1.31 -27.87
N ASP A 65 15.97 -0.01 -27.57
CA ASP A 65 17.13 0.85 -27.83
C ASP A 65 18.27 0.55 -26.85
N PHE A 66 19.13 -0.41 -27.20
CA PHE A 66 20.27 -0.86 -26.39
C PHE A 66 21.43 0.13 -26.34
N SER A 67 21.36 1.23 -27.09
CA SER A 67 22.28 2.35 -26.89
C SER A 67 22.00 3.12 -25.60
N VAL A 68 20.89 2.83 -24.89
CA VAL A 68 20.62 3.29 -23.52
C VAL A 68 21.02 2.21 -22.52
N ALA A 69 21.94 2.52 -21.61
CA ALA A 69 22.50 1.57 -20.66
C ALA A 69 21.44 0.87 -19.79
N LEU A 70 20.38 1.59 -19.41
CA LEU A 70 19.29 1.03 -18.61
C LEU A 70 18.47 0.00 -19.39
N VAL A 71 18.18 0.27 -20.66
CA VAL A 71 17.43 -0.64 -21.55
C VAL A 71 18.26 -1.88 -21.83
N MET A 72 19.55 -1.72 -22.13
CA MET A 72 20.48 -2.83 -22.31
C MET A 72 20.50 -3.74 -21.08
N LYS A 73 20.55 -3.20 -19.86
CA LYS A 73 20.60 -4.02 -18.63
C LYS A 73 19.29 -4.72 -18.27
N ASN A 74 18.13 -4.25 -18.75
CA ASN A 74 16.81 -4.66 -18.24
C ASN A 74 15.80 -5.05 -19.35
N SER A 75 16.27 -5.24 -20.58
CA SER A 75 15.42 -5.56 -21.73
C SER A 75 16.14 -6.46 -22.72
N HIS A 76 15.37 -7.05 -23.63
CA HIS A 76 15.84 -7.92 -24.73
C HIS A 76 14.81 -7.85 -25.86
N THR A 77 15.20 -8.07 -27.12
CA THR A 77 14.29 -8.01 -28.28
C THR A 77 13.14 -9.02 -28.17
N ALA A 78 13.47 -10.28 -27.86
CA ALA A 78 12.56 -11.41 -27.64
C ALA A 78 11.59 -11.27 -26.44
N LYS A 79 11.77 -10.27 -25.57
CA LYS A 79 10.94 -10.09 -24.38
C LYS A 79 9.50 -9.67 -24.76
N PRO A 80 8.45 -10.28 -24.19
CA PRO A 80 7.07 -9.85 -24.41
C PRO A 80 6.83 -8.36 -24.11
N LEU A 81 5.89 -7.73 -24.84
CA LEU A 81 5.62 -6.30 -24.77
C LEU A 81 5.30 -5.81 -23.35
N ILE A 82 4.47 -6.55 -22.61
CA ILE A 82 4.10 -6.20 -21.22
C ILE A 82 5.33 -6.06 -20.32
N TYR A 83 6.34 -6.90 -20.49
CA TYR A 83 7.58 -6.84 -19.71
C TYR A 83 8.60 -5.83 -20.26
N LYS A 84 8.45 -5.38 -21.51
CA LYS A 84 9.14 -4.17 -22.00
C LYS A 84 8.58 -2.92 -21.32
N ILE A 85 7.25 -2.81 -21.21
CA ILE A 85 6.57 -1.72 -20.49
C ILE A 85 6.93 -1.75 -19.00
N ALA A 86 6.68 -2.88 -18.32
CA ALA A 86 6.97 -3.01 -16.90
C ALA A 86 8.47 -2.93 -16.59
N GLY A 87 9.32 -3.29 -17.56
CA GLY A 87 10.77 -3.12 -17.48
C GLY A 87 11.22 -1.69 -17.23
N VAL A 88 10.40 -0.67 -17.59
CA VAL A 88 10.69 0.75 -17.30
C VAL A 88 10.82 0.98 -15.80
N TRP A 89 9.94 0.39 -14.98
CA TRP A 89 9.98 0.54 -13.51
C TRP A 89 10.43 -0.71 -12.75
N GLY A 90 10.70 -1.82 -13.44
CA GLY A 90 11.25 -3.05 -12.86
C GLY A 90 12.72 -2.95 -12.41
N ASN A 91 13.35 -1.79 -12.59
CA ASN A 91 14.74 -1.52 -12.25
C ASN A 91 14.82 -0.36 -11.23
N HIS A 92 16.03 0.10 -10.89
CA HIS A 92 16.19 1.21 -9.95
C HIS A 92 15.87 2.56 -10.58
N GLU A 93 16.59 2.95 -11.63
CA GLU A 93 16.59 4.28 -12.23
C GLU A 93 15.21 4.66 -12.75
N GLY A 94 14.58 3.81 -13.55
CA GLY A 94 13.27 4.08 -14.11
C GLY A 94 12.13 3.99 -13.08
N SER A 95 12.29 3.20 -12.01
CA SER A 95 11.35 3.26 -10.87
C SER A 95 11.40 4.61 -10.15
N MET A 96 12.57 5.26 -10.08
CA MET A 96 12.72 6.58 -9.48
C MET A 96 12.08 7.65 -10.37
N VAL A 97 12.13 7.51 -11.70
CA VAL A 97 11.37 8.37 -12.62
C VAL A 97 9.86 8.20 -12.41
N LEU A 98 9.36 6.96 -12.29
CA LEU A 98 7.96 6.70 -11.94
C LEU A 98 7.59 7.32 -10.58
N TRP A 99 8.48 7.21 -9.59
CA TRP A 99 8.31 7.78 -8.26
C TRP A 99 8.14 9.31 -8.32
N VAL A 100 9.01 10.04 -9.02
CA VAL A 100 8.88 11.51 -9.17
C VAL A 100 7.73 11.92 -10.09
N LEU A 101 7.34 11.07 -11.04
CA LEU A 101 6.14 11.28 -11.85
C LEU A 101 4.89 11.26 -10.98
N ILE A 102 4.78 10.31 -10.05
CA ILE A 102 3.68 10.24 -9.09
C ILE A 102 3.74 11.42 -8.10
N LEU A 103 4.93 11.80 -7.62
CA LEU A 103 5.11 12.95 -6.74
C LEU A 103 4.58 14.24 -7.38
N SER A 104 4.97 14.47 -8.63
CA SER A 104 4.55 15.64 -9.41
C SER A 104 3.08 15.56 -9.82
N LEU A 105 2.53 14.36 -10.05
CA LEU A 105 1.09 14.17 -10.24
C LEU A 105 0.30 14.68 -9.03
N TYR A 106 0.66 14.28 -7.81
CA TYR A 106 -0.01 14.77 -6.61
C TYR A 106 0.12 16.29 -6.44
N GLY A 107 1.30 16.86 -6.75
CA GLY A 107 1.48 18.32 -6.80
C GLY A 107 0.58 19.00 -7.83
N ALA A 108 0.49 18.45 -9.05
CA ALA A 108 -0.37 18.95 -10.11
C ALA A 108 -1.86 18.82 -9.74
N LEU A 109 -2.29 17.75 -9.08
CA LEU A 109 -3.66 17.58 -8.59
C LEU A 109 -4.02 18.68 -7.57
N VAL A 110 -3.12 19.03 -6.65
CA VAL A 110 -3.34 20.16 -5.72
C VAL A 110 -3.35 21.50 -6.47
N ALA A 111 -2.48 21.65 -7.47
CA ALA A 111 -2.47 22.84 -8.32
C ALA A 111 -3.78 22.99 -9.11
N LEU A 112 -4.41 21.91 -9.57
CA LEU A 112 -5.62 21.98 -10.39
C LEU A 112 -6.91 22.00 -9.56
N PHE A 113 -6.96 21.24 -8.46
CA PHE A 113 -8.17 21.04 -7.66
C PHE A 113 -8.14 21.71 -6.28
N GLY A 114 -7.01 22.27 -5.86
CA GLY A 114 -6.82 22.93 -4.56
C GLY A 114 -7.25 24.39 -4.51
N GLY A 115 -8.12 24.87 -5.40
CA GLY A 115 -8.57 26.27 -5.45
C GLY A 115 -9.38 26.74 -4.23
N ASN A 116 -9.76 25.83 -3.33
CA ASN A 116 -10.43 26.14 -2.07
C ASN A 116 -9.48 26.33 -0.88
N LEU A 117 -8.17 26.15 -1.09
CA LEU A 117 -7.14 26.39 -0.09
C LEU A 117 -6.82 27.89 -0.04
N PRO A 118 -6.51 28.45 1.15
CA PRO A 118 -5.92 29.78 1.23
C PRO A 118 -4.64 29.87 0.39
N ASP A 119 -4.46 30.96 -0.37
CA ASP A 119 -3.36 31.11 -1.32
C ASP A 119 -1.98 30.90 -0.68
N GLY A 120 -1.77 31.45 0.51
CA GLY A 120 -0.53 31.26 1.27
C GLY A 120 -0.24 29.80 1.62
N LEU A 121 -1.26 29.05 2.06
CA LEU A 121 -1.11 27.63 2.36
C LEU A 121 -0.86 26.83 1.08
N ARG A 122 -1.61 27.08 0.01
CA ARG A 122 -1.45 26.39 -1.27
C ARG A 122 -0.05 26.62 -1.86
N ALA A 123 0.45 27.85 -1.82
CA ALA A 123 1.79 28.20 -2.27
C ALA A 123 2.86 27.46 -1.45
N ARG A 124 2.73 27.43 -0.11
CA ARG A 124 3.66 26.70 0.78
C ARG A 124 3.63 25.19 0.55
N VAL A 125 2.44 24.60 0.41
CA VAL A 125 2.27 23.15 0.14
C VAL A 125 2.96 22.76 -1.17
N LEU A 126 2.71 23.50 -2.25
CA LEU A 126 3.34 23.24 -3.55
C LEU A 126 4.85 23.49 -3.52
N SER A 127 5.32 24.44 -2.70
CA SER A 127 6.75 24.69 -2.51
C SER A 127 7.45 23.55 -1.77
N VAL A 128 6.83 22.99 -0.71
CA VAL A 128 7.36 21.83 0.01
C VAL A 128 7.31 20.57 -0.87
N GLN A 129 6.25 20.38 -1.65
CA GLN A 129 6.18 19.30 -2.63
C GLN A 129 7.31 19.41 -3.68
N ALA A 130 7.62 20.63 -4.13
CA ALA A 130 8.74 20.89 -5.03
C ALA A 130 10.10 20.65 -4.37
N LEU A 131 10.25 20.95 -3.07
CA LEU A 131 11.49 20.65 -2.33
C LEU A 131 11.80 19.14 -2.37
N ILE A 132 10.78 18.29 -2.18
CA ILE A 132 10.92 16.83 -2.36
C ILE A 132 11.27 16.52 -3.82
N GLY A 133 10.62 17.18 -4.78
CA GLY A 133 10.92 17.05 -6.21
C GLY A 133 12.37 17.37 -6.55
N VAL A 134 12.91 18.48 -6.05
CA VAL A 134 14.31 18.91 -6.24
C VAL A 134 15.27 17.84 -5.73
N ALA A 135 15.05 17.31 -4.53
CA ALA A 135 15.92 16.28 -3.95
C ALA A 135 15.98 15.01 -4.81
N PHE A 136 14.82 14.50 -5.23
CA PHE A 136 14.76 13.26 -6.02
C PHE A 136 15.13 13.45 -7.49
N LEU A 137 14.79 14.58 -8.12
CA LEU A 137 15.27 14.91 -9.47
C LEU A 137 16.79 15.10 -9.47
N GLY A 138 17.36 15.73 -8.44
CA GLY A 138 18.80 15.81 -8.24
C GLY A 138 19.42 14.41 -8.12
N PHE A 139 18.87 13.56 -7.27
CA PHE A 139 19.32 12.16 -7.14
C PHE A 139 19.29 11.40 -8.48
N ILE A 140 18.20 11.53 -9.24
CA ILE A 140 18.07 10.90 -10.57
C ILE A 140 19.13 11.43 -11.52
N LEU A 141 19.34 12.75 -11.63
CA LEU A 141 20.25 13.31 -12.62
C LEU A 141 21.73 13.06 -12.28
N PHE A 142 22.10 13.14 -11.00
CA PHE A 142 23.50 13.07 -10.58
C PHE A 142 23.98 11.67 -10.17
N THR A 143 23.08 10.78 -9.74
CA THR A 143 23.46 9.47 -9.18
C THR A 143 22.83 8.30 -9.92
N SER A 144 21.60 8.47 -10.43
CA SER A 144 20.79 7.37 -10.98
C SER A 144 20.22 7.70 -12.37
N ASN A 145 21.05 8.22 -13.27
CA ASN A 145 20.59 8.76 -14.55
C ASN A 145 20.09 7.64 -15.50
N PRO A 146 18.79 7.63 -15.89
CA PRO A 146 18.22 6.56 -16.72
C PRO A 146 18.59 6.67 -18.20
N PHE A 147 19.21 7.77 -18.64
CA PHE A 147 19.48 8.08 -20.05
C PHE A 147 20.96 7.97 -20.44
N ILE A 148 21.78 7.32 -19.61
CA ILE A 148 23.20 7.06 -19.92
C ILE A 148 23.31 6.31 -21.25
N ARG A 149 24.12 6.85 -22.17
CA ARG A 149 24.37 6.28 -23.49
C ARG A 149 25.53 5.30 -23.47
N LEU A 150 25.47 4.28 -24.32
CA LEU A 150 26.54 3.33 -24.62
C LEU A 150 27.04 3.56 -26.04
N ASP A 151 28.37 3.58 -26.21
CA ASP A 151 29.04 3.65 -27.49
C ASP A 151 30.31 2.75 -27.46
N PRO A 152 30.38 1.68 -28.27
CA PRO A 152 29.35 1.20 -29.20
C PRO A 152 28.13 0.63 -28.47
N ALA A 153 26.96 0.76 -29.09
CA ALA A 153 25.73 0.16 -28.58
C ALA A 153 25.75 -1.37 -28.77
N PRO A 154 25.47 -2.17 -27.73
CA PRO A 154 25.32 -3.61 -27.87
C PRO A 154 24.18 -3.99 -28.80
N ILE A 155 24.30 -5.14 -29.48
CA ILE A 155 23.27 -5.66 -30.38
C ILE A 155 22.05 -6.17 -29.62
N GLU A 156 22.27 -6.74 -28.42
CA GLU A 156 21.22 -7.25 -27.54
C GLU A 156 21.42 -6.78 -26.10
N GLY A 157 20.33 -6.80 -25.34
CA GLY A 157 20.33 -6.55 -23.90
C GLY A 157 20.35 -7.82 -23.05
N ASN A 158 20.55 -7.67 -21.75
CA ASN A 158 20.70 -8.77 -20.80
C ASN A 158 19.37 -9.40 -20.36
N GLY A 159 18.23 -8.87 -20.84
CA GLY A 159 16.91 -9.30 -20.37
C GLY A 159 16.50 -8.69 -19.03
N LEU A 160 15.37 -9.14 -18.48
CA LEU A 160 14.85 -8.68 -17.19
C LEU A 160 14.87 -9.88 -16.24
N ASN A 161 15.24 -9.66 -14.97
CA ASN A 161 15.19 -10.72 -13.96
C ASN A 161 13.88 -11.54 -14.09
N PRO A 162 13.96 -12.87 -14.31
CA PRO A 162 12.78 -13.69 -14.61
C PRO A 162 11.67 -13.65 -13.56
N ILE A 163 12.00 -13.44 -12.28
CA ILE A 163 11.00 -13.27 -11.21
C ILE A 163 10.08 -12.07 -11.53
N LEU A 164 10.64 -11.02 -12.12
CA LEU A 164 9.96 -9.79 -12.50
C LEU A 164 9.21 -9.92 -13.84
N GLN A 165 9.42 -10.99 -14.62
CA GLN A 165 8.64 -11.26 -15.83
C GLN A 165 7.28 -11.86 -15.48
N ASP A 166 6.47 -11.05 -14.81
CA ASP A 166 5.19 -11.42 -14.22
C ASP A 166 4.16 -10.28 -14.39
N PRO A 167 2.88 -10.57 -14.73
CA PRO A 167 1.86 -9.53 -14.83
C PRO A 167 1.73 -8.68 -13.56
N ALA A 168 1.96 -9.24 -12.37
CA ALA A 168 1.90 -8.48 -11.12
C ALA A 168 2.92 -7.33 -11.07
N LEU A 169 4.11 -7.46 -11.67
CA LEU A 169 5.08 -6.36 -11.79
C LEU A 169 4.47 -5.15 -12.52
N ALA A 170 3.61 -5.37 -13.50
CA ALA A 170 3.04 -4.28 -14.28
C ALA A 170 2.08 -3.41 -13.45
N PHE A 171 1.50 -3.96 -12.38
CA PHE A 171 0.45 -3.28 -11.62
C PHE A 171 0.85 -2.96 -10.17
N HIS A 172 1.53 -3.87 -9.48
CA HIS A 172 1.84 -3.73 -8.06
C HIS A 172 2.70 -2.49 -7.72
N PRO A 173 3.89 -2.26 -8.34
CA PRO A 173 4.71 -1.09 -8.04
C PRO A 173 4.02 0.25 -8.31
N PRO A 174 3.27 0.46 -9.42
CA PRO A 174 2.48 1.68 -9.60
C PRO A 174 1.49 1.96 -8.46
N PHE A 175 0.76 0.96 -7.97
CA PHE A 175 -0.15 1.14 -6.82
C PHE A 175 0.62 1.42 -5.53
N LEU A 176 1.71 0.68 -5.29
CA LEU A 176 2.54 0.87 -4.11
C LEU A 176 3.14 2.29 -4.07
N TYR A 177 3.67 2.79 -5.19
CA TYR A 177 4.21 4.15 -5.29
C TYR A 177 3.12 5.21 -5.24
N ALA A 178 1.95 5.00 -5.85
CA ALA A 178 0.81 5.91 -5.69
C ALA A 178 0.45 6.07 -4.20
N GLY A 179 0.58 4.99 -3.41
CA GLY A 179 0.44 5.04 -1.97
C GLY A 179 1.58 5.75 -1.24
N TYR A 180 2.81 5.24 -1.35
CA TYR A 180 4.00 5.77 -0.67
C TYR A 180 4.22 7.25 -0.96
N VAL A 181 4.25 7.58 -2.24
CA VAL A 181 4.52 8.92 -2.71
C VAL A 181 3.30 9.81 -2.45
N GLY A 182 2.08 9.27 -2.48
CA GLY A 182 0.89 10.02 -2.09
C GLY A 182 0.93 10.55 -0.66
N LEU A 183 1.58 9.84 0.28
CA LEU A 183 1.77 10.32 1.65
C LEU A 183 2.63 11.59 1.73
N SER A 184 3.45 11.88 0.71
CA SER A 184 4.17 13.17 0.60
C SER A 184 3.22 14.37 0.66
N MET A 185 1.97 14.23 0.20
CA MET A 185 1.01 15.32 0.30
C MET A 185 0.64 15.62 1.74
N ALA A 186 0.35 14.60 2.54
CA ALA A 186 0.06 14.79 3.96
C ALA A 186 1.25 15.45 4.68
N PHE A 187 2.47 15.02 4.35
CA PHE A 187 3.70 15.66 4.81
C PHE A 187 3.80 17.13 4.38
N SER A 188 3.62 17.44 3.09
CA SER A 188 3.69 18.79 2.54
C SER A 188 2.66 19.73 3.18
N PHE A 189 1.43 19.26 3.43
CA PHE A 189 0.43 20.00 4.20
C PHE A 189 0.83 20.22 5.66
N ALA A 190 1.44 19.22 6.32
CA ALA A 190 1.91 19.36 7.70
C ALA A 190 3.04 20.40 7.81
N ILE A 191 4.06 20.28 6.97
CA ILE A 191 5.19 21.23 6.94
C ILE A 191 4.73 22.64 6.58
N ALA A 192 3.87 22.79 5.57
CA ALA A 192 3.33 24.08 5.18
C ALA A 192 2.56 24.75 6.33
N ALA A 193 1.73 23.99 7.06
CA ALA A 193 0.98 24.51 8.20
C ALA A 193 1.89 24.90 9.39
N LEU A 194 2.97 24.15 9.62
CA LEU A 194 4.00 24.50 10.60
C LEU A 194 4.77 25.77 10.22
N ILE A 195 5.10 25.95 8.94
CA ILE A 195 5.75 27.17 8.43
C ILE A 195 4.80 28.38 8.57
N GLU A 196 3.54 28.22 8.16
CA GLU A 196 2.49 29.24 8.29
C GLU A 196 2.21 29.61 9.75
N GLY A 197 2.42 28.67 10.68
CA GLY A 197 2.06 28.82 12.09
C GLY A 197 0.56 28.73 12.36
N ARG A 198 -0.21 28.16 11.42
CA ARG A 198 -1.68 28.02 11.51
C ARG A 198 -2.07 26.56 11.36
N VAL A 199 -2.33 25.90 12.50
CA VAL A 199 -2.81 24.52 12.57
C VAL A 199 -4.17 24.52 13.23
N ASP A 200 -5.22 24.64 12.42
CA ASP A 200 -6.60 24.68 12.88
C ASP A 200 -7.38 23.41 12.45
N ALA A 201 -8.67 23.36 12.80
CA ALA A 201 -9.54 22.25 12.39
C ALA A 201 -9.77 22.21 10.87
N SER A 202 -9.56 23.32 10.16
CA SER A 202 -9.71 23.39 8.70
C SER A 202 -8.57 22.65 8.00
N TRP A 203 -7.35 22.75 8.53
CA TRP A 203 -6.20 21.95 8.08
C TRP A 203 -6.48 20.45 8.13
N ALA A 204 -7.02 19.94 9.24
CA ALA A 204 -7.32 18.51 9.38
C ALA A 204 -8.35 18.02 8.33
N ARG A 205 -9.28 18.91 7.93
CA ARG A 205 -10.26 18.63 6.87
C ARG A 205 -9.60 18.52 5.49
N TRP A 206 -8.56 19.31 5.22
CA TRP A 206 -7.84 19.29 3.95
C TRP A 206 -6.91 18.09 3.81
N VAL A 207 -6.21 17.69 4.86
CA VAL A 207 -5.25 16.57 4.81
C VAL A 207 -5.94 15.23 4.57
N ARG A 208 -7.10 15.02 5.19
CA ARG A 208 -7.80 13.73 5.19
C ARG A 208 -8.11 13.13 3.80
N PRO A 209 -8.67 13.86 2.81
CA PRO A 209 -8.89 13.30 1.47
C PRO A 209 -7.58 12.92 0.78
N TRP A 210 -6.48 13.66 0.98
CA TRP A 210 -5.17 13.32 0.40
C TRP A 210 -4.58 12.07 1.05
N THR A 211 -4.69 11.94 2.38
CA THR A 211 -4.28 10.72 3.08
C THR A 211 -5.12 9.52 2.61
N LEU A 212 -6.44 9.67 2.41
CA LEU A 212 -7.28 8.60 1.86
C LEU A 212 -6.88 8.24 0.42
N ALA A 213 -6.60 9.25 -0.41
CA ALA A 213 -6.16 9.05 -1.80
C ALA A 213 -4.80 8.34 -1.91
N ALA A 214 -3.95 8.42 -0.88
CA ALA A 214 -2.73 7.64 -0.76
C ALA A 214 -2.98 6.25 -0.12
N TRP A 215 -3.83 6.19 0.91
CA TRP A 215 -4.10 4.96 1.66
C TRP A 215 -4.80 3.88 0.81
N VAL A 216 -5.68 4.27 -0.11
CA VAL A 216 -6.37 3.35 -1.04
C VAL A 216 -5.37 2.59 -1.92
N PRO A 217 -4.55 3.25 -2.77
CA PRO A 217 -3.58 2.55 -3.60
C PRO A 217 -2.51 1.84 -2.78
N LEU A 218 -2.15 2.35 -1.59
CA LEU A 218 -1.26 1.63 -0.68
C LEU A 218 -1.85 0.28 -0.23
N THR A 219 -3.12 0.27 0.17
CA THR A 219 -3.84 -0.96 0.54
C THR A 219 -3.88 -1.96 -0.61
N VAL A 220 -4.18 -1.48 -1.83
CA VAL A 220 -4.17 -2.32 -3.04
C VAL A 220 -2.77 -2.85 -3.33
N GLY A 221 -1.75 -1.98 -3.27
CA GLY A 221 -0.36 -2.35 -3.48
C GLY A 221 0.09 -3.46 -2.53
N ILE A 222 -0.18 -3.33 -1.23
CA ILE A 222 0.17 -4.35 -0.22
C ILE A 222 -0.57 -5.66 -0.48
N ALA A 223 -1.88 -5.61 -0.73
CA ALA A 223 -2.67 -6.81 -1.01
C ALA A 223 -2.18 -7.54 -2.28
N MET A 224 -1.91 -6.79 -3.35
CA MET A 224 -1.37 -7.35 -4.59
C MET A 224 0.04 -7.91 -4.42
N GLY A 225 0.89 -7.25 -3.60
CA GLY A 225 2.24 -7.73 -3.31
C GLY A 225 2.23 -9.05 -2.55
N SER A 226 1.36 -9.15 -1.53
CA SER A 226 1.11 -10.40 -0.80
C SER A 226 0.60 -11.52 -1.72
N TRP A 227 -0.32 -11.20 -2.63
CA TRP A 227 -0.81 -12.17 -3.62
C TRP A 227 0.29 -12.62 -4.58
N TRP A 228 1.12 -11.69 -5.04
CA TRP A 228 2.23 -11.98 -5.93
C TRP A 228 3.27 -12.89 -5.27
N ALA A 229 3.69 -12.57 -4.05
CA ALA A 229 4.59 -13.38 -3.24
C ALA A 229 4.05 -14.80 -3.04
N TYR A 230 2.73 -14.93 -2.83
CA TYR A 230 2.06 -16.21 -2.61
C TYR A 230 2.26 -17.21 -3.76
N TYR A 231 2.14 -16.78 -5.02
CA TYR A 231 2.28 -17.69 -6.16
C TYR A 231 3.67 -17.76 -6.76
N THR A 232 4.44 -16.68 -6.70
CA THR A 232 5.75 -16.60 -7.39
C THR A 232 6.88 -17.29 -6.60
N LEU A 233 6.82 -17.32 -5.27
CA LEU A 233 7.93 -17.81 -4.45
C LEU A 233 7.92 -19.33 -4.19
N GLY A 234 6.93 -20.07 -4.69
CA GLY A 234 6.91 -21.55 -4.64
C GLY A 234 6.64 -22.19 -3.27
N TRP A 235 6.54 -21.42 -2.18
CA TRP A 235 6.33 -21.91 -0.81
C TRP A 235 4.90 -21.75 -0.29
N GLY A 236 3.99 -21.19 -1.10
CA GLY A 236 2.55 -21.11 -0.81
C GLY A 236 2.17 -20.28 0.42
N GLY A 237 2.99 -19.34 0.88
CA GLY A 237 2.67 -18.42 1.97
C GLY A 237 2.50 -16.97 1.51
N PHE A 238 1.75 -16.18 2.27
CA PHE A 238 1.26 -14.86 1.83
C PHE A 238 2.05 -13.66 2.39
N TRP A 239 2.88 -13.88 3.42
CA TRP A 239 3.67 -12.85 4.09
C TRP A 239 4.86 -13.50 4.81
N PHE A 240 6.08 -13.00 4.59
CA PHE A 240 7.31 -13.53 5.16
C PHE A 240 7.87 -12.70 6.33
N TRP A 241 7.34 -11.49 6.55
CA TRP A 241 7.91 -10.49 7.45
C TRP A 241 9.30 -10.01 7.01
N ASP A 242 9.54 -10.00 5.70
CA ASP A 242 10.82 -9.51 5.17
C ASP A 242 10.90 -7.97 5.22
N PRO A 243 12.11 -7.37 5.17
CA PRO A 243 12.27 -5.91 5.24
C PRO A 243 11.50 -5.11 4.19
N VAL A 244 11.30 -5.65 2.98
CA VAL A 244 10.59 -4.98 1.88
C VAL A 244 9.07 -5.00 2.13
N GLU A 245 8.52 -6.14 2.55
CA GLU A 245 7.14 -6.24 3.03
C GLU A 245 6.89 -5.29 4.21
N ASN A 246 7.76 -5.30 5.22
CA ASN A 246 7.65 -4.47 6.42
C ASN A 246 7.73 -2.97 6.09
N ALA A 247 8.58 -2.59 5.14
CA ALA A 247 8.68 -1.22 4.64
C ALA A 247 7.36 -0.67 4.10
N SER A 248 6.47 -1.53 3.60
CA SER A 248 5.15 -1.14 3.12
C SER A 248 4.09 -1.09 4.21
N LEU A 249 4.18 -1.97 5.19
CA LEU A 249 3.23 -2.07 6.28
C LEU A 249 3.33 -0.89 7.25
N MET A 250 4.53 -0.45 7.59
CA MET A 250 4.77 0.66 8.53
C MET A 250 4.07 1.98 8.14
N PRO A 251 4.26 2.54 6.93
CA PRO A 251 3.55 3.75 6.52
C PRO A 251 2.03 3.53 6.43
N TRP A 252 1.55 2.32 6.10
CA TRP A 252 0.12 2.01 6.09
C TRP A 252 -0.51 2.08 7.48
N LEU A 253 0.17 1.57 8.51
CA LEU A 253 -0.28 1.65 9.91
C LEU A 253 -0.35 3.10 10.39
N VAL A 254 0.70 3.89 10.13
CA VAL A 254 0.76 5.30 10.51
C VAL A 254 -0.23 6.14 9.72
N ALA A 255 -0.44 5.87 8.43
CA ALA A 255 -1.48 6.51 7.63
C ALA A 255 -2.89 6.16 8.13
N THR A 256 -3.12 4.92 8.56
CA THR A 256 -4.38 4.50 9.18
C THR A 256 -4.61 5.27 10.49
N ALA A 257 -3.58 5.40 11.33
CA ALA A 257 -3.64 6.22 12.54
C ALA A 257 -3.95 7.70 12.20
N LEU A 258 -3.26 8.27 11.19
CA LEU A 258 -3.46 9.63 10.71
C LEU A 258 -4.91 9.89 10.28
N LEU A 259 -5.52 8.97 9.51
CA LEU A 259 -6.91 9.09 9.08
C LEU A 259 -7.89 9.20 10.25
N HIS A 260 -7.64 8.46 11.33
CA HIS A 260 -8.45 8.47 12.53
C HIS A 260 -8.17 9.69 13.40
N SER A 261 -6.90 10.07 13.56
CA SER A 261 -6.49 11.27 14.29
C SER A 261 -7.05 12.54 13.65
N ALA A 262 -7.02 12.64 12.32
CA ALA A 262 -7.56 13.78 11.58
C ALA A 262 -9.06 14.00 11.83
N ILE A 263 -9.85 12.93 12.08
CA ILE A 263 -11.27 13.06 12.42
C ILE A 263 -11.44 13.74 13.78
N VAL A 264 -10.61 13.39 14.77
CA VAL A 264 -10.64 14.01 16.10
C VAL A 264 -10.22 15.47 16.01
N ALA A 265 -9.14 15.76 15.29
CA ALA A 265 -8.66 17.11 15.06
C ALA A 265 -9.70 17.99 14.35
N GLU A 266 -10.35 17.48 13.31
CA GLU A 266 -11.41 18.19 12.57
C GLU A 266 -12.64 18.46 13.45
N LYS A 267 -13.10 17.48 14.23
CA LYS A 267 -14.39 17.56 14.94
C LYS A 267 -14.29 18.20 16.32
N ARG A 268 -13.13 18.08 16.99
CA ARG A 268 -12.97 18.43 18.40
C ARG A 268 -11.85 19.44 18.66
N GLY A 269 -10.95 19.66 17.70
CA GLY A 269 -9.79 20.53 17.89
C GLY A 269 -8.70 19.95 18.81
N VAL A 270 -8.82 18.67 19.20
CA VAL A 270 -7.85 17.96 20.04
C VAL A 270 -6.91 17.13 19.14
N LEU A 271 -5.73 16.77 19.65
CA LEU A 271 -4.71 15.94 18.97
C LEU A 271 -4.04 16.57 17.73
N LYS A 272 -4.21 17.89 17.48
CA LYS A 272 -3.60 18.59 16.35
C LYS A 272 -2.10 18.27 16.20
N SER A 273 -1.36 18.35 17.31
CA SER A 273 0.08 18.06 17.35
C SER A 273 0.39 16.61 16.95
N TRP A 274 -0.38 15.65 17.47
CA TRP A 274 -0.25 14.23 17.14
C TRP A 274 -0.59 13.96 15.67
N THR A 275 -1.63 14.60 15.13
CA THR A 275 -2.00 14.47 13.71
C THR A 275 -0.88 14.96 12.79
N ILE A 276 -0.22 16.07 13.13
CA ILE A 276 0.96 16.55 12.39
C ILE A 276 2.10 15.55 12.45
N LEU A 277 2.41 15.05 13.65
CA LEU A 277 3.49 14.10 13.85
C LEU A 277 3.26 12.81 13.04
N LEU A 278 2.03 12.30 13.01
CA LEU A 278 1.66 11.16 12.17
C LEU A 278 1.78 11.46 10.67
N ALA A 279 1.44 12.67 10.22
CA ALA A 279 1.62 13.07 8.83
C ALA A 279 3.10 13.14 8.43
N ILE A 280 3.95 13.62 9.33
CA ILE A 280 5.41 13.58 9.17
C ILE A 280 5.88 12.13 9.09
N PHE A 281 5.55 11.30 10.09
CA PHE A 281 6.01 9.91 10.14
C PHE A 281 5.50 9.04 8.99
N ALA A 282 4.27 9.25 8.51
CA ALA A 282 3.72 8.46 7.41
C ALA A 282 4.61 8.53 6.15
N PHE A 283 5.02 9.74 5.75
CA PHE A 283 5.93 9.90 4.61
C PHE A 283 7.39 9.54 4.95
N SER A 284 7.85 9.89 6.15
CA SER A 284 9.19 9.51 6.62
C SER A 284 9.43 8.01 6.57
N LEU A 285 8.44 7.19 6.95
CA LEU A 285 8.53 5.73 6.87
C LEU A 285 8.53 5.23 5.42
N SER A 286 7.86 5.90 4.48
CA SER A 286 8.01 5.61 3.05
C SER A 286 9.42 5.95 2.51
N LEU A 287 10.05 7.01 3.01
CA LEU A 287 11.46 7.33 2.69
C LEU A 287 12.42 6.29 3.28
N VAL A 288 12.21 5.89 4.54
CA VAL A 288 12.95 4.77 5.17
C VAL A 288 12.78 3.51 4.33
N GLY A 289 11.57 3.17 3.91
CA GLY A 289 11.33 2.04 3.02
C GLY A 289 12.15 2.13 1.73
N THR A 290 12.18 3.31 1.10
CA THR A 290 13.00 3.55 -0.10
C THR A 290 14.49 3.29 0.16
N PHE A 291 15.01 3.72 1.32
CA PHE A 291 16.37 3.42 1.75
C PHE A 291 16.59 1.92 1.95
N LEU A 292 15.70 1.22 2.67
CA LEU A 292 15.87 -0.20 2.98
C LEU A 292 15.90 -1.07 1.72
N VAL A 293 15.04 -0.78 0.74
CA VAL A 293 14.92 -1.59 -0.49
C VAL A 293 16.05 -1.31 -1.50
N ARG A 294 16.74 -0.15 -1.39
CA ARG A 294 17.70 0.30 -2.42
C ARG A 294 19.14 0.46 -1.94
N SER A 295 19.37 0.53 -0.63
CA SER A 295 20.71 0.74 -0.06
C SER A 295 21.57 -0.52 -0.05
N GLY A 296 20.96 -1.70 -0.09
CA GLY A 296 21.68 -2.98 0.05
C GLY A 296 22.15 -3.34 1.44
N VAL A 297 21.70 -2.57 2.42
CA VAL A 297 22.11 -2.70 3.81
C VAL A 297 21.46 -3.89 4.50
N LEU A 298 20.31 -4.35 4.00
CA LEU A 298 19.63 -5.56 4.46
C LEU A 298 19.51 -6.58 3.33
N THR A 299 19.64 -7.86 3.67
CA THR A 299 19.29 -8.95 2.76
C THR A 299 17.77 -9.09 2.68
N SER A 300 17.22 -9.12 1.47
CA SER A 300 15.80 -9.38 1.23
C SER A 300 15.63 -10.14 -0.08
N VAL A 301 14.68 -11.07 -0.09
CA VAL A 301 14.25 -11.80 -1.29
C VAL A 301 13.56 -10.89 -2.32
N HIS A 302 13.12 -9.72 -1.90
CA HIS A 302 12.43 -8.72 -2.73
C HIS A 302 13.32 -7.54 -3.12
N ALA A 303 14.63 -7.57 -2.79
CA ALA A 303 15.58 -6.51 -3.15
C ALA A 303 16.32 -6.86 -4.45
N PHE A 304 16.04 -6.11 -5.53
CA PHE A 304 16.57 -6.38 -6.88
C PHE A 304 17.60 -5.36 -7.38
N ALA A 305 17.84 -4.26 -6.66
CA ALA A 305 18.83 -3.27 -7.04
C ALA A 305 19.60 -2.77 -5.82
N VAL A 306 20.92 -2.92 -5.87
CA VAL A 306 21.80 -2.77 -4.73
C VAL A 306 23.01 -1.94 -5.16
N ASP A 307 23.17 -0.74 -4.60
CA ASP A 307 24.34 0.11 -4.84
C ASP A 307 24.63 0.97 -3.60
N PRO A 308 25.73 0.71 -2.88
CA PRO A 308 26.10 1.45 -1.67
C PRO A 308 26.23 2.97 -1.89
N SER A 309 26.69 3.41 -3.07
CA SER A 309 26.85 4.83 -3.39
C SER A 309 25.51 5.57 -3.42
N ARG A 310 24.48 4.92 -3.98
CA ARG A 310 23.09 5.40 -4.01
C ARG A 310 22.47 5.39 -2.62
N GLY A 311 22.82 4.40 -1.80
CA GLY A 311 22.39 4.30 -0.41
C GLY A 311 22.74 5.54 0.42
N ILE A 312 23.96 6.07 0.25
CA ILE A 312 24.42 7.29 0.95
C ILE A 312 23.60 8.51 0.53
N ALA A 313 23.36 8.70 -0.77
CA ALA A 313 22.56 9.83 -1.26
C ALA A 313 21.13 9.79 -0.69
N ILE A 314 20.48 8.61 -0.68
CA ILE A 314 19.15 8.43 -0.09
C ILE A 314 19.19 8.66 1.42
N LEU A 315 20.25 8.24 2.12
CA LEU A 315 20.43 8.49 3.55
C LEU A 315 20.52 10.00 3.84
N CYS A 316 21.28 10.78 3.06
CA CYS A 316 21.33 12.23 3.19
C CYS A 316 19.95 12.89 2.99
N ILE A 317 19.20 12.45 1.97
CA ILE A 317 17.82 12.90 1.73
C ILE A 317 16.94 12.58 2.96
N LEU A 318 17.05 11.37 3.50
CA LEU A 318 16.29 10.92 4.66
C LEU A 318 16.61 11.76 5.90
N VAL A 319 17.90 11.97 6.21
CA VAL A 319 18.33 12.80 7.34
C VAL A 319 17.81 14.24 7.18
N PHE A 320 17.88 14.80 5.98
CA PHE A 320 17.38 16.15 5.71
C PHE A 320 15.86 16.28 5.91
N PHE A 321 15.06 15.41 5.30
CA PHE A 321 13.60 15.52 5.39
C PHE A 321 13.07 15.12 6.76
N ILE A 322 13.54 14.02 7.34
CA ILE A 322 13.08 13.57 8.66
C ILE A 322 13.59 14.51 9.75
N GLY A 323 14.90 14.78 9.77
CA GLY A 323 15.51 15.69 10.74
C GLY A 323 14.92 17.08 10.65
N GLY A 324 14.87 17.67 9.44
CA GLY A 324 14.31 19.00 9.22
C GLY A 324 12.84 19.12 9.62
N ALA A 325 12.00 18.12 9.27
CA ALA A 325 10.60 18.10 9.66
C ALA A 325 10.40 18.00 11.18
N LEU A 326 11.15 17.12 11.86
CA LEU A 326 11.07 16.93 13.30
C LEU A 326 11.63 18.14 14.07
N THR A 327 12.71 18.76 13.59
CA THR A 327 13.23 20.02 14.15
C THR A 327 12.21 21.15 14.02
N LEU A 328 11.58 21.30 12.84
CA LEU A 328 10.54 22.30 12.63
C LEU A 328 9.32 22.05 13.52
N TYR A 329 8.89 20.79 13.63
CA TYR A 329 7.82 20.39 14.55
C TYR A 329 8.17 20.74 16.00
N GLY A 330 9.38 20.41 16.46
CA GLY A 330 9.86 20.73 17.81
C GLY A 330 9.88 22.22 18.09
N TRP A 331 10.35 23.03 17.13
CA TRP A 331 10.35 24.50 17.25
C TRP A 331 8.92 25.05 17.33
N ARG A 332 7.99 24.53 16.52
CA ARG A 332 6.60 25.02 16.50
C ARG A 332 5.71 24.42 17.60
N ALA A 333 6.18 23.42 18.35
CA ALA A 333 5.41 22.73 19.39
C ALA A 333 4.70 23.66 20.40
N PRO A 334 5.27 24.79 20.87
CA PRO A 334 4.59 25.69 21.81
C PRO A 334 3.30 26.33 21.26
N VAL A 335 3.16 26.42 19.94
CA VAL A 335 1.97 26.97 19.26
C VAL A 335 0.90 25.88 19.05
N LEU A 336 1.26 24.60 19.17
CA LEU A 336 0.38 23.45 18.93
C LEU A 336 -0.38 22.98 20.19
N LYS A 337 -0.71 23.91 21.10
CA LYS A 337 -1.41 23.58 22.36
C LYS A 337 -2.74 22.87 22.07
N ALA A 338 -2.96 21.76 22.77
CA ALA A 338 -4.21 21.03 22.68
C ALA A 338 -5.33 21.83 23.35
N GLU A 339 -6.41 22.09 22.62
CA GLU A 339 -7.61 22.73 23.15
C GLU A 339 -8.67 21.66 23.39
N GLY A 340 -9.06 21.47 24.66
CA GLY A 340 -10.22 20.66 25.03
C GLY A 340 -9.91 19.45 25.91
N LEU A 341 -10.83 19.19 26.84
CA LEU A 341 -10.84 18.02 27.73
C LEU A 341 -11.90 17.01 27.26
N PHE A 342 -11.61 15.73 27.38
CA PHE A 342 -12.55 14.63 27.13
C PHE A 342 -12.36 13.52 28.17
N ALA A 343 -13.43 12.81 28.51
CA ALA A 343 -13.33 11.67 29.41
C ALA A 343 -12.63 10.49 28.71
N PRO A 344 -11.82 9.67 29.40
CA PRO A 344 -11.19 8.48 28.81
C PRO A 344 -12.21 7.56 28.13
N LEU A 345 -13.39 7.38 28.73
CA LEU A 345 -14.52 6.69 28.12
C LEU A 345 -15.30 7.63 27.19
N SER A 346 -14.82 7.79 25.97
CA SER A 346 -15.42 8.58 24.91
C SER A 346 -14.96 8.11 23.53
N ARG A 347 -15.58 8.63 22.47
CA ARG A 347 -15.10 8.41 21.10
C ARG A 347 -13.67 8.95 20.91
N GLU A 348 -13.35 10.09 21.50
CA GLU A 348 -11.99 10.63 21.52
C GLU A 348 -11.01 9.63 22.15
N GLY A 349 -11.34 9.11 23.34
CA GLY A 349 -10.49 8.14 24.05
C GLY A 349 -10.27 6.84 23.28
N ALA A 350 -11.31 6.30 22.66
CA ALA A 350 -11.17 5.13 21.79
C ALA A 350 -10.29 5.42 20.56
N LEU A 351 -10.43 6.59 19.93
CA LEU A 351 -9.59 6.97 18.80
C LEU A 351 -8.13 7.23 19.23
N VAL A 352 -7.88 7.74 20.44
CA VAL A 352 -6.53 7.84 21.03
C VAL A 352 -5.94 6.45 21.24
N MET A 353 -6.67 5.52 21.84
CA MET A 353 -6.20 4.15 22.06
C MET A 353 -5.90 3.45 20.73
N ASN A 354 -6.77 3.60 19.73
CA ASN A 354 -6.53 3.12 18.36
C ASN A 354 -5.21 3.68 17.79
N ASN A 355 -4.99 4.99 17.94
CA ASN A 355 -3.77 5.63 17.44
C ASN A 355 -2.51 5.12 18.17
N LEU A 356 -2.59 4.94 19.49
CA LEU A 356 -1.50 4.42 20.30
C LEU A 356 -1.13 2.99 19.88
N LEU A 357 -2.13 2.12 19.72
CA LEU A 357 -1.92 0.72 19.30
C LEU A 357 -1.34 0.64 17.88
N LEU A 358 -1.86 1.41 16.93
CA LEU A 358 -1.33 1.46 15.56
C LEU A 358 0.10 2.00 15.51
N ALA A 359 0.40 3.05 16.27
CA ALA A 359 1.74 3.61 16.36
C ALA A 359 2.72 2.64 17.04
N ALA A 360 2.30 1.96 18.11
CA ALA A 360 3.08 0.93 18.78
C ALA A 360 3.35 -0.26 17.85
N ALA A 361 2.35 -0.69 17.08
CA ALA A 361 2.52 -1.77 16.10
C ALA A 361 3.50 -1.37 14.99
N ALA A 362 3.41 -0.14 14.48
CA ALA A 362 4.39 0.38 13.53
C ALA A 362 5.80 0.46 14.13
N ALA A 363 5.93 0.89 15.38
CA ALA A 363 7.21 0.94 16.09
C ALA A 363 7.81 -0.45 16.33
N ALA A 364 6.99 -1.46 16.68
CA ALA A 364 7.45 -2.84 16.83
C ALA A 364 8.01 -3.39 15.52
N VAL A 365 7.32 -3.15 14.39
CA VAL A 365 7.81 -3.56 13.06
C VAL A 365 9.07 -2.79 12.67
N PHE A 366 9.12 -1.49 12.94
CA PHE A 366 10.29 -0.64 12.67
C PHE A 366 11.52 -1.10 13.44
N ILE A 367 11.38 -1.33 14.75
CA ILE A 367 12.47 -1.82 15.60
C ILE A 367 12.92 -3.19 15.12
N GLY A 368 12.01 -4.15 14.93
CA GLY A 368 12.38 -5.49 14.44
C GLY A 368 13.12 -5.46 13.10
N THR A 369 12.71 -4.58 12.20
CA THR A 369 13.32 -4.45 10.85
C THR A 369 14.69 -3.78 10.89
N LEU A 370 14.87 -2.73 11.72
CA LEU A 370 16.14 -1.99 11.78
C LEU A 370 17.13 -2.54 12.81
N TYR A 371 16.70 -3.40 13.73
CA TYR A 371 17.56 -3.91 14.78
C TYR A 371 18.80 -4.66 14.25
N PRO A 372 18.72 -5.52 13.21
CA PRO A 372 19.91 -6.10 12.58
C PRO A 372 20.91 -5.05 12.07
N LEU A 373 20.40 -3.98 11.44
CA LEU A 373 21.24 -2.89 10.93
C LEU A 373 21.91 -2.12 12.08
N PHE A 374 21.16 -1.84 13.14
CA PHE A 374 21.71 -1.18 14.32
C PHE A 374 22.85 -2.00 14.95
N LEU A 375 22.68 -3.32 15.08
CA LEU A 375 23.73 -4.21 15.60
C LEU A 375 24.97 -4.23 14.70
N ASP A 376 24.79 -4.34 13.38
CA ASP A 376 25.90 -4.32 12.43
C ASP A 376 26.68 -2.99 12.51
N ALA A 377 25.98 -1.87 12.65
CA ALA A 377 26.58 -0.53 12.74
C ALA A 377 27.44 -0.32 14.01
N ILE A 378 27.17 -1.04 15.10
CA ILE A 378 27.97 -0.98 16.35
C ILE A 378 29.01 -2.11 16.44
N GLY A 379 29.22 -2.88 15.38
CA GLY A 379 30.16 -4.01 15.35
C GLY A 379 29.66 -5.28 16.04
N GLY A 380 28.35 -5.41 16.23
CA GLY A 380 27.69 -6.59 16.77
C GLY A 380 27.56 -7.74 15.76
N PRO A 381 27.00 -8.89 16.18
CA PRO A 381 26.79 -10.03 15.30
C PRO A 381 25.71 -9.75 14.25
N LYS A 382 25.91 -10.27 13.04
CA LYS A 382 24.88 -10.27 11.98
C LYS A 382 23.78 -11.26 12.34
N ILE A 383 22.60 -10.73 12.65
CA ILE A 383 21.40 -11.52 12.95
C ILE A 383 20.32 -11.28 11.90
N THR A 384 19.34 -12.17 11.83
CA THR A 384 18.11 -11.96 11.06
C THR A 384 16.91 -12.05 11.99
N VAL A 385 16.02 -11.08 11.90
CA VAL A 385 14.76 -11.06 12.66
C VAL A 385 13.65 -11.54 11.73
N GLY A 386 13.09 -12.71 12.02
CA GLY A 386 12.03 -13.33 11.21
C GLY A 386 10.66 -13.34 11.87
N ALA A 387 9.72 -14.05 11.24
CA ALA A 387 8.32 -14.15 11.66
C ALA A 387 8.06 -14.39 13.17
N PRO A 388 8.84 -15.20 13.92
CA PRO A 388 8.59 -15.41 15.34
C PRO A 388 8.57 -14.11 16.17
N PHE A 389 9.53 -13.20 15.94
CA PHE A 389 9.58 -11.92 16.64
C PHE A 389 8.35 -11.06 16.34
N PHE A 390 8.03 -10.92 15.05
CA PHE A 390 6.91 -10.08 14.62
C PHE A 390 5.58 -10.65 15.09
N ASN A 391 5.38 -11.97 15.01
CA ASN A 391 4.16 -12.60 15.51
C ASN A 391 3.98 -12.41 17.02
N MET A 392 5.06 -12.50 17.80
CA MET A 392 5.02 -12.30 19.26
C MET A 392 4.83 -10.84 19.69
N THR A 393 5.15 -9.87 18.84
CA THR A 393 5.07 -8.44 19.17
C THR A 393 3.87 -7.74 18.52
N PHE A 394 3.65 -7.97 17.23
CA PHE A 394 2.59 -7.35 16.44
C PHE A 394 1.21 -7.89 16.78
N VAL A 395 1.04 -9.22 16.80
CA VAL A 395 -0.29 -9.83 16.99
C VAL A 395 -0.94 -9.43 18.33
N PRO A 396 -0.22 -9.45 19.48
CA PRO A 396 -0.79 -9.01 20.75
C PRO A 396 -1.25 -7.54 20.77
N LEU A 397 -0.66 -6.66 19.94
CA LEU A 397 -1.08 -5.27 19.80
C LEU A 397 -2.35 -5.15 18.93
N MET A 398 -2.48 -6.00 17.91
CA MET A 398 -3.62 -5.98 16.99
C MET A 398 -4.90 -6.56 17.60
N ILE A 399 -4.81 -7.53 18.51
CA ILE A 399 -5.98 -8.12 19.19
C ILE A 399 -6.85 -7.06 19.91
N PRO A 400 -6.32 -6.25 20.87
CA PRO A 400 -7.11 -5.23 21.54
C PRO A 400 -7.58 -4.12 20.58
N LEU A 401 -6.80 -3.83 19.54
CA LEU A 401 -7.20 -2.89 18.48
C LEU A 401 -8.44 -3.40 17.74
N PHE A 402 -8.46 -4.68 17.34
CA PHE A 402 -9.59 -5.29 16.65
C PHE A 402 -10.84 -5.38 17.54
N CYS A 403 -10.67 -5.62 18.85
CA CYS A 403 -11.78 -5.53 19.80
C CYS A 403 -12.38 -4.12 19.84
N LEU A 404 -11.55 -3.08 19.77
CA LEU A 404 -11.95 -1.68 19.85
C LEU A 404 -12.66 -1.16 18.58
N VAL A 405 -12.35 -1.72 17.41
CA VAL A 405 -12.83 -1.24 16.10
C VAL A 405 -14.36 -1.11 16.02
N PRO A 406 -15.18 -2.11 16.37
CA PRO A 406 -16.64 -1.97 16.37
C PRO A 406 -17.20 -1.07 17.48
N ILE A 407 -16.49 -0.94 18.61
CA ILE A 407 -16.94 -0.19 19.78
C ILE A 407 -16.79 1.31 19.53
N GLY A 408 -15.63 1.75 19.03
CA GLY A 408 -15.28 3.16 18.86
C GLY A 408 -16.34 4.01 18.14
N PRO A 409 -16.85 3.59 16.97
CA PRO A 409 -17.89 4.33 16.23
C PRO A 409 -19.23 4.47 16.96
N LEU A 410 -19.53 3.62 17.94
CA LEU A 410 -20.77 3.67 18.73
C LEU A 410 -20.66 4.56 19.98
N LEU A 411 -19.44 4.83 20.45
CA LEU A 411 -19.21 5.74 21.57
C LEU A 411 -19.59 7.18 21.20
N LYS A 412 -20.09 7.96 22.17
CA LYS A 412 -20.39 9.39 21.99
C LYS A 412 -19.13 10.24 22.20
N TRP A 413 -19.11 11.44 21.59
CA TRP A 413 -18.07 12.45 21.82
C TRP A 413 -18.14 13.00 23.25
N LYS A 414 -17.02 13.48 23.79
CA LYS A 414 -16.81 14.00 25.17
C LYS A 414 -16.95 12.95 26.28
N ARG A 415 -18.09 12.25 26.34
CA ARG A 415 -18.41 11.21 27.33
C ARG A 415 -19.37 10.22 26.71
N SER A 416 -19.09 8.93 26.91
CA SER A 416 -19.96 7.84 26.47
C SER A 416 -20.38 6.96 27.63
N ASP A 417 -21.46 6.23 27.41
CA ASP A 417 -21.84 5.08 28.20
C ASP A 417 -21.38 3.82 27.45
N LEU A 418 -20.58 2.99 28.12
CA LEU A 418 -20.07 1.75 27.54
C LEU A 418 -21.16 0.68 27.48
N VAL A 419 -22.07 0.65 28.46
CA VAL A 419 -23.15 -0.35 28.53
C VAL A 419 -24.06 -0.17 27.32
N ALA A 420 -24.55 1.05 27.10
CA ALA A 420 -25.39 1.36 25.95
C ALA A 420 -24.70 1.14 24.58
N ALA A 421 -23.37 1.22 24.51
CA ALA A 421 -22.61 0.88 23.30
C ALA A 421 -22.52 -0.64 23.09
N SER A 422 -22.26 -1.39 24.17
CA SER A 422 -22.18 -2.85 24.16
C SER A 422 -23.53 -3.51 23.87
N GLU A 423 -24.64 -2.97 24.40
CA GLU A 423 -25.99 -3.44 24.09
C GLU A 423 -26.30 -3.40 22.58
N ARG A 424 -25.85 -2.36 21.89
CA ARG A 424 -26.02 -2.22 20.44
C ARG A 424 -25.18 -3.22 19.63
N LEU A 425 -24.12 -3.76 20.23
CA LEU A 425 -23.27 -4.79 19.63
C LEU A 425 -23.64 -6.21 20.07
N MET A 426 -24.69 -6.40 20.88
CA MET A 426 -25.07 -7.71 21.38
C MET A 426 -25.33 -8.71 20.25
N GLY A 427 -25.97 -8.27 19.15
CA GLY A 427 -26.16 -9.12 17.96
C GLY A 427 -24.85 -9.55 17.30
N ALA A 428 -23.84 -8.67 17.27
CA ALA A 428 -22.50 -9.03 16.80
C ALA A 428 -21.83 -10.01 17.78
N GLY A 429 -21.97 -9.81 19.10
CA GLY A 429 -21.46 -10.73 20.12
C GLY A 429 -22.07 -12.14 20.03
N VAL A 430 -23.39 -12.24 19.78
CA VAL A 430 -24.05 -13.53 19.54
C VAL A 430 -23.50 -14.20 18.27
N ALA A 431 -23.31 -13.45 17.18
CA ALA A 431 -22.70 -13.99 15.97
C ALA A 431 -21.28 -14.52 16.21
N VAL A 432 -20.47 -13.83 17.03
CA VAL A 432 -19.14 -14.30 17.44
C VAL A 432 -19.23 -15.64 18.16
N ILE A 433 -20.13 -15.78 19.14
CA ILE A 433 -20.30 -17.03 19.90
C ILE A 433 -20.74 -18.17 18.97
N ILE A 434 -21.69 -17.92 18.07
CA ILE A 434 -22.15 -18.90 17.08
C ILE A 434 -20.99 -19.38 16.21
N VAL A 435 -20.16 -18.47 15.69
CA VAL A 435 -19.02 -18.83 14.85
C VAL A 435 -17.96 -19.60 15.64
N ILE A 436 -17.66 -19.19 16.88
CA ILE A 436 -16.72 -19.93 17.74
C ILE A 436 -17.22 -21.37 17.97
N ILE A 437 -18.49 -21.53 18.36
CA ILE A 437 -19.09 -22.86 18.58
C ILE A 437 -19.06 -23.68 17.31
N ALA A 438 -19.44 -23.11 16.16
CA ALA A 438 -19.41 -23.80 14.88
C ALA A 438 -17.98 -24.26 14.51
N VAL A 439 -16.98 -23.38 14.64
CA VAL A 439 -15.58 -23.73 14.34
C VAL A 439 -15.10 -24.84 15.27
N LEU A 440 -15.36 -24.76 16.57
CA LEU A 440 -14.98 -25.81 17.52
C LEU A 440 -15.70 -27.14 17.27
N ALA A 441 -16.96 -27.09 16.82
CA ALA A 441 -17.74 -28.29 16.48
C ALA A 441 -17.21 -28.98 15.21
N PHE A 442 -16.90 -28.22 14.15
CA PHE A 442 -16.42 -28.78 12.88
C PHE A 442 -14.92 -29.09 12.86
N HIS A 443 -14.12 -28.47 13.75
CA HIS A 443 -12.66 -28.63 13.83
C HIS A 443 -12.21 -28.97 15.25
N SER A 444 -12.85 -29.96 15.88
CA SER A 444 -12.64 -30.33 17.29
C SER A 444 -11.20 -30.74 17.66
N ARG A 445 -10.35 -31.09 16.68
CA ARG A 445 -8.92 -31.41 16.86
C ARG A 445 -7.97 -30.33 16.33
N GLY A 446 -8.49 -29.18 15.87
CA GLY A 446 -7.69 -28.08 15.32
C GLY A 446 -7.14 -27.11 16.38
N PRO A 447 -6.35 -26.10 15.99
CA PRO A 447 -5.86 -25.08 16.90
C PRO A 447 -7.03 -24.30 17.51
N TRP A 448 -7.26 -24.42 18.82
CA TRP A 448 -8.40 -23.78 19.49
C TRP A 448 -8.38 -22.24 19.39
N LEU A 449 -7.18 -21.64 19.31
CA LEU A 449 -6.99 -20.21 19.06
C LEU A 449 -7.57 -19.74 17.72
N ALA A 450 -7.68 -20.63 16.72
CA ALA A 450 -8.27 -20.31 15.43
C ALA A 450 -9.75 -19.97 15.54
N ALA A 451 -10.48 -20.62 16.46
CA ALA A 451 -11.88 -20.29 16.73
C ALA A 451 -12.01 -18.86 17.26
N LEU A 452 -11.12 -18.44 18.17
CA LEU A 452 -11.09 -17.05 18.67
C LEU A 452 -10.70 -16.06 17.57
N GLY A 453 -9.75 -16.42 16.70
CA GLY A 453 -9.38 -15.62 15.53
C GLY A 453 -10.56 -15.40 14.55
N MET A 454 -11.32 -16.46 14.25
CA MET A 454 -12.54 -16.36 13.44
C MET A 454 -13.65 -15.60 14.16
N GLY A 455 -13.76 -15.74 15.48
CA GLY A 455 -14.62 -14.92 16.32
C GLY A 455 -14.27 -13.43 16.18
N LEU A 456 -12.98 -13.07 16.23
CA LEU A 456 -12.52 -11.69 16.06
C LEU A 456 -12.76 -11.15 14.64
N ALA A 457 -12.57 -11.98 13.61
CA ALA A 457 -12.95 -11.62 12.24
C ALA A 457 -14.47 -11.35 12.13
N THR A 458 -15.29 -12.20 12.74
CA THR A 458 -16.75 -12.04 12.78
C THR A 458 -17.15 -10.78 13.55
N TRP A 459 -16.47 -10.48 14.66
CA TRP A 459 -16.66 -9.25 15.43
C TRP A 459 -16.46 -8.00 14.58
N LEU A 460 -15.39 -7.98 13.77
CA LEU A 460 -15.09 -6.87 12.85
C LEU A 460 -16.16 -6.73 11.75
N ILE A 461 -16.52 -7.84 11.09
CA ILE A 461 -17.52 -7.84 10.02
C ILE A 461 -18.89 -7.45 10.57
N ALA A 462 -19.41 -8.21 11.53
CA ALA A 462 -20.73 -7.97 12.11
C ALA A 462 -20.79 -6.58 12.75
N GLY A 463 -19.80 -6.21 13.55
CA GLY A 463 -19.74 -4.92 14.21
C GLY A 463 -19.80 -3.72 13.25
N ALA A 464 -19.07 -3.79 12.13
CA ALA A 464 -19.08 -2.75 11.11
C ALA A 464 -20.47 -2.55 10.48
N PHE A 465 -21.23 -3.62 10.23
CA PHE A 465 -22.55 -3.55 9.62
C PHE A 465 -23.70 -3.37 10.63
N PHE A 466 -23.57 -3.84 11.87
CA PHE A 466 -24.54 -3.58 12.94
C PHE A 466 -24.62 -2.09 13.28
N GLU A 467 -23.49 -1.39 13.21
CA GLU A 467 -23.44 0.06 13.35
C GLU A 467 -24.34 0.77 12.32
N VAL A 468 -24.25 0.33 11.06
CA VAL A 468 -25.09 0.84 9.97
C VAL A 468 -26.55 0.43 10.17
N ALA A 469 -26.79 -0.84 10.52
CA ALA A 469 -28.13 -1.38 10.77
C ALA A 469 -28.87 -0.59 11.85
N TRP A 470 -28.18 -0.21 12.92
CA TRP A 470 -28.74 0.64 13.97
C TRP A 470 -29.05 2.06 13.47
N ARG A 471 -28.13 2.69 12.72
CA ARG A 471 -28.34 4.04 12.17
C ARG A 471 -29.52 4.13 11.20
N ILE A 472 -29.73 3.09 10.39
CA ILE A 472 -30.88 3.04 9.48
C ILE A 472 -32.16 2.57 10.18
N GLY A 473 -32.10 2.13 11.43
CA GLY A 473 -33.25 1.59 12.16
C GLY A 473 -33.76 0.29 11.52
N LEU A 474 -32.88 -0.62 11.12
CA LEU A 474 -33.25 -1.88 10.48
C LEU A 474 -34.16 -2.74 11.39
N PHE A 475 -33.95 -2.65 12.71
CA PHE A 475 -34.68 -3.42 13.71
C PHE A 475 -35.91 -2.70 14.29
N SER A 476 -36.32 -1.56 13.71
CA SER A 476 -37.46 -0.77 14.22
C SER A 476 -38.81 -1.10 13.56
N GLY A 477 -38.90 -2.20 12.80
CA GLY A 477 -40.16 -2.72 12.23
C GLY A 477 -40.67 -2.08 10.92
N ASN A 478 -40.08 -0.99 10.44
CA ASN A 478 -40.49 -0.33 9.18
C ASN A 478 -39.37 -0.36 8.13
N ILE A 479 -39.32 -1.44 7.33
CA ILE A 479 -38.25 -1.69 6.36
C ILE A 479 -38.16 -0.62 5.26
N ARG A 480 -39.29 -0.02 4.87
CA ARG A 480 -39.33 1.06 3.87
C ARG A 480 -38.63 2.31 4.40
N GLU A 481 -38.85 2.62 5.68
CA GLU A 481 -38.16 3.72 6.33
C GLU A 481 -36.66 3.44 6.49
N SER A 482 -36.28 2.21 6.83
CA SER A 482 -34.87 1.81 6.91
C SER A 482 -34.16 1.95 5.56
N PHE A 483 -34.80 1.54 4.47
CA PHE A 483 -34.25 1.70 3.12
C PHE A 483 -34.10 3.18 2.74
N ARG A 484 -35.09 4.03 3.06
CA ARG A 484 -35.01 5.48 2.85
C ARG A 484 -33.85 6.10 3.64
N ARG A 485 -33.62 5.67 4.88
CA ARG A 485 -32.49 6.11 5.71
C ARG A 485 -31.15 5.62 5.17
N ALA A 486 -31.08 4.39 4.66
CA ALA A 486 -29.90 3.81 4.04
C ALA A 486 -29.41 4.63 2.83
N LEU A 487 -30.34 5.05 1.96
CA LEU A 487 -30.03 5.91 0.80
C LEU A 487 -29.57 7.33 1.18
N ARG A 488 -30.00 7.83 2.34
CA ARG A 488 -29.63 9.16 2.86
C ARG A 488 -28.37 9.16 3.72
N LEU A 489 -27.88 7.98 4.13
CA LEU A 489 -26.70 7.87 4.96
C LEU A 489 -25.46 8.40 4.21
N PRO A 490 -24.59 9.20 4.85
CA PRO A 490 -23.38 9.68 4.19
C PRO A 490 -22.54 8.53 3.63
N ARG A 491 -22.00 8.70 2.43
CA ARG A 491 -21.16 7.68 1.77
C ARG A 491 -19.96 7.31 2.62
N ALA A 492 -19.41 8.25 3.38
CA ALA A 492 -18.39 8.01 4.37
C ALA A 492 -18.74 6.97 5.45
N SER A 493 -20.02 6.82 5.80
CA SER A 493 -20.46 5.79 6.77
C SER A 493 -20.44 4.41 6.13
N TRP A 494 -20.90 4.29 4.89
CA TRP A 494 -20.75 3.07 4.09
C TRP A 494 -19.28 2.73 3.85
N GLY A 495 -18.46 3.72 3.51
CA GLY A 495 -17.02 3.54 3.32
C GLY A 495 -16.31 3.06 4.58
N MET A 496 -16.71 3.57 5.75
CA MET A 496 -16.22 3.07 7.05
C MET A 496 -16.64 1.62 7.28
N ALA A 497 -17.90 1.26 7.05
CA ALA A 497 -18.38 -0.11 7.26
C ALA A 497 -17.69 -1.11 6.32
N LEU A 498 -17.55 -0.76 5.04
CA LEU A 498 -16.81 -1.56 4.07
C LEU A 498 -15.33 -1.72 4.45
N ALA A 499 -14.67 -0.64 4.88
CA ALA A 499 -13.26 -0.71 5.27
C ALA A 499 -13.04 -1.65 6.47
N HIS A 500 -13.82 -1.50 7.55
CA HIS A 500 -13.63 -2.34 8.73
C HIS A 500 -14.17 -3.77 8.51
N GLY A 501 -15.21 -3.96 7.70
CA GLY A 501 -15.68 -5.28 7.29
C GLY A 501 -14.65 -6.02 6.41
N GLY A 502 -14.03 -5.32 5.46
CA GLY A 502 -12.93 -5.84 4.64
C GLY A 502 -11.73 -6.26 5.48
N LEU A 503 -11.38 -5.49 6.52
CA LEU A 503 -10.38 -5.89 7.51
C LEU A 503 -10.75 -7.21 8.19
N GLY A 504 -12.01 -7.38 8.60
CA GLY A 504 -12.48 -8.64 9.18
C GLY A 504 -12.40 -9.83 8.22
N ILE A 505 -12.72 -9.63 6.93
CA ILE A 505 -12.57 -10.68 5.90
C ILE A 505 -11.09 -11.05 5.71
N ALA A 506 -10.19 -10.06 5.68
CA ALA A 506 -8.75 -10.33 5.60
C ALA A 506 -8.23 -11.10 6.83
N VAL A 507 -8.68 -10.73 8.04
CA VAL A 507 -8.34 -11.46 9.29
C VAL A 507 -8.84 -12.90 9.24
N ALA A 508 -10.05 -13.15 8.75
CA ALA A 508 -10.56 -14.51 8.54
C ALA A 508 -9.69 -15.32 7.57
N GLY A 509 -9.25 -14.70 6.46
CA GLY A 509 -8.33 -15.31 5.51
C GLY A 509 -6.98 -15.68 6.13
N ILE A 510 -6.38 -14.75 6.89
CA ILE A 510 -5.10 -14.96 7.60
C ILE A 510 -5.22 -16.11 8.61
N VAL A 511 -6.28 -16.10 9.43
CA VAL A 511 -6.53 -17.16 10.42
C VAL A 511 -6.73 -18.49 9.71
N GLY A 512 -7.56 -18.54 8.67
CA GLY A 512 -7.87 -19.75 7.94
C GLY A 512 -6.64 -20.40 7.31
N THR A 513 -5.81 -19.60 6.62
CA THR A 513 -4.64 -20.12 5.91
C THR A 513 -3.49 -20.45 6.86
N THR A 514 -3.47 -19.90 8.07
CA THR A 514 -2.41 -20.18 9.05
C THR A 514 -2.78 -21.37 9.93
N ALA A 515 -4.04 -21.47 10.35
CA ALA A 515 -4.48 -22.50 11.29
C ALA A 515 -4.82 -23.85 10.65
N TRP A 516 -5.31 -23.84 9.41
CA TRP A 516 -5.85 -25.05 8.76
C TRP A 516 -5.18 -25.38 7.43
N ARG A 517 -3.99 -24.84 7.16
CA ARG A 517 -3.22 -25.23 5.97
C ARG A 517 -2.80 -26.70 6.08
N GLN A 518 -2.98 -27.42 4.97
CA GLN A 518 -2.46 -28.78 4.81
C GLN A 518 -1.34 -28.76 3.77
N GLU A 519 -0.30 -29.54 4.00
CA GLU A 519 0.89 -29.65 3.16
C GLU A 519 1.15 -31.10 2.79
N LEU A 520 1.54 -31.31 1.54
CA LEU A 520 2.05 -32.58 1.02
C LEU A 520 3.33 -32.28 0.23
N VAL A 521 4.42 -32.91 0.65
CA VAL A 521 5.69 -32.94 -0.11
C VAL A 521 6.02 -34.40 -0.37
N THR A 522 6.01 -34.81 -1.63
CA THR A 522 6.24 -36.21 -2.01
C THR A 522 6.94 -36.29 -3.37
N ALA A 523 7.53 -37.44 -3.68
CA ALA A 523 8.06 -37.72 -5.02
C ALA A 523 7.11 -38.70 -5.72
N LEU A 524 6.62 -38.35 -6.90
CA LEU A 524 5.73 -39.18 -7.70
C LEU A 524 6.39 -39.58 -9.01
N LYS A 525 6.28 -40.85 -9.40
CA LYS A 525 6.55 -41.25 -10.79
C LYS A 525 5.34 -40.92 -11.65
N VAL A 526 5.56 -40.86 -12.96
CA VAL A 526 4.45 -40.71 -13.91
C VAL A 526 3.51 -41.91 -13.78
N GLY A 527 2.22 -41.64 -13.53
CA GLY A 527 1.17 -42.61 -13.22
C GLY A 527 0.83 -42.70 -11.73
N ASP A 528 1.74 -42.28 -10.84
CA ASP A 528 1.51 -42.34 -9.39
C ASP A 528 0.55 -41.23 -8.94
N SER A 529 -0.07 -41.46 -7.78
CA SER A 529 -1.01 -40.53 -7.15
C SER A 529 -0.70 -40.31 -5.68
N ALA A 530 -1.07 -39.14 -5.16
CA ALA A 530 -1.05 -38.84 -3.73
C ALA A 530 -2.32 -38.10 -3.30
N GLU A 531 -2.65 -38.18 -2.01
CA GLU A 531 -3.85 -37.55 -1.45
C GLU A 531 -3.52 -36.30 -0.62
N LEU A 532 -4.31 -35.25 -0.81
CA LEU A 532 -4.25 -34.02 0.00
C LEU A 532 -5.64 -33.44 0.18
N ALA A 533 -6.08 -33.25 1.43
CA ALA A 533 -7.37 -32.64 1.76
C ALA A 533 -8.60 -33.24 1.02
N GLY A 534 -8.58 -34.55 0.77
CA GLY A 534 -9.62 -35.27 0.02
C GLY A 534 -9.53 -35.15 -1.51
N TYR A 535 -8.49 -34.51 -2.04
CA TYR A 535 -8.13 -34.55 -3.45
C TYR A 535 -7.13 -35.65 -3.72
N THR A 536 -7.30 -36.37 -4.83
CA THR A 536 -6.27 -37.25 -5.39
C THR A 536 -5.55 -36.51 -6.50
N LEU A 537 -4.23 -36.38 -6.36
CA LEU A 537 -3.34 -35.70 -7.28
C LEU A 537 -2.56 -36.76 -8.06
N THR A 538 -2.84 -36.95 -9.33
CA THR A 538 -2.18 -37.94 -10.19
C THR A 538 -1.21 -37.24 -11.15
N LEU A 539 0.06 -37.63 -11.14
CA LEU A 539 1.05 -37.12 -12.08
C LEU A 539 0.93 -37.89 -13.40
N GLU A 540 0.28 -37.30 -14.41
CA GLU A 540 0.03 -38.00 -15.68
C GLU A 540 1.20 -37.93 -16.66
N LYS A 541 1.91 -36.81 -16.65
CA LYS A 541 3.00 -36.54 -17.58
C LYS A 541 3.89 -35.43 -17.05
N VAL A 542 5.19 -35.52 -17.37
CA VAL A 542 6.10 -34.38 -17.31
C VAL A 542 6.69 -34.18 -18.70
N GLY A 543 6.76 -32.93 -19.18
CA GLY A 543 7.31 -32.63 -20.50
C GLY A 543 7.74 -31.18 -20.65
N MET A 544 8.50 -30.91 -21.71
CA MET A 544 8.94 -29.56 -22.04
C MET A 544 7.90 -28.82 -22.90
N ARG A 545 7.77 -27.52 -22.68
CA ARG A 545 6.95 -26.59 -23.47
C ARG A 545 7.71 -25.28 -23.68
N ASN A 546 7.78 -24.82 -24.92
CA ASN A 546 8.38 -23.52 -25.23
C ASN A 546 7.40 -22.40 -24.89
N GLY A 547 7.85 -21.45 -24.08
CA GLY A 547 7.19 -20.16 -23.84
C GLY A 547 7.68 -19.08 -24.82
N PRO A 548 7.23 -17.83 -24.64
CA PRO A 548 7.61 -16.73 -25.53
C PRO A 548 9.11 -16.42 -25.56
N ASN A 549 9.78 -16.54 -24.40
CA ASN A 549 11.21 -16.27 -24.22
C ASN A 549 11.87 -17.19 -23.17
N TYR A 550 11.23 -18.31 -22.87
CA TYR A 550 11.70 -19.29 -21.88
C TYR A 550 11.31 -20.70 -22.33
N GLU A 551 11.97 -21.70 -21.77
CA GLU A 551 11.58 -23.11 -21.87
C GLU A 551 10.98 -23.55 -20.54
N ALA A 552 9.89 -24.30 -20.55
CA ALA A 552 9.20 -24.72 -19.34
C ALA A 552 9.11 -26.23 -19.24
N LEU A 553 9.59 -26.77 -18.13
CA LEU A 553 9.22 -28.10 -17.68
C LEU A 553 7.82 -28.02 -17.05
N VAL A 554 6.86 -28.78 -17.59
CA VAL A 554 5.46 -28.74 -17.16
C VAL A 554 5.05 -30.11 -16.62
N GLY A 555 4.52 -30.13 -15.40
CA GLY A 555 3.83 -31.29 -14.84
C GLY A 555 2.35 -31.26 -15.21
N VAL A 556 1.79 -32.36 -15.71
CA VAL A 556 0.33 -32.51 -15.91
C VAL A 556 -0.22 -33.26 -14.72
N ILE A 557 -0.91 -32.55 -13.83
CA ILE A 557 -1.50 -33.12 -12.62
C ILE A 557 -3.01 -33.20 -12.79
N ARG A 558 -3.56 -34.42 -12.91
CA ARG A 558 -5.01 -34.62 -12.84
C ARG A 558 -5.44 -34.57 -11.38
N VAL A 559 -6.42 -33.73 -11.08
CA VAL A 559 -6.97 -33.55 -9.74
C VAL A 559 -8.38 -34.11 -9.73
N THR A 560 -8.61 -35.15 -8.92
CA THR A 560 -9.94 -35.73 -8.71
C THR A 560 -10.37 -35.59 -7.25
N ARG A 561 -11.68 -35.60 -7.02
CA ARG A 561 -12.29 -35.63 -5.69
C ARG A 561 -13.53 -36.50 -5.76
N GLU A 562 -13.63 -37.47 -4.85
CA GLU A 562 -14.73 -38.45 -4.83
C GLU A 562 -14.89 -39.16 -6.20
N GLY A 563 -13.78 -39.48 -6.86
CA GLY A 563 -13.75 -40.14 -8.17
C GLY A 563 -14.14 -39.25 -9.37
N ARG A 564 -14.51 -37.99 -9.16
CA ARG A 564 -14.81 -37.04 -10.24
C ARG A 564 -13.62 -36.13 -10.51
N GLU A 565 -13.33 -35.88 -11.79
CA GLU A 565 -12.32 -34.90 -12.17
C GLU A 565 -12.76 -33.48 -11.81
N VAL A 566 -11.90 -32.77 -11.10
CA VAL A 566 -12.13 -31.40 -10.63
C VAL A 566 -11.35 -30.39 -11.47
N ALA A 567 -10.13 -30.73 -11.87
CA ALA A 567 -9.28 -29.92 -12.74
C ALA A 567 -8.07 -30.72 -13.25
N VAL A 568 -7.44 -30.22 -14.31
CA VAL A 568 -6.06 -30.56 -14.67
C VAL A 568 -5.19 -29.34 -14.38
N MET A 569 -4.19 -29.50 -13.52
CA MET A 569 -3.31 -28.43 -13.06
C MET A 569 -1.93 -28.59 -13.71
N LEU A 570 -1.36 -27.46 -14.13
CA LEU A 570 -0.14 -27.42 -14.95
C LEU A 570 0.96 -26.60 -14.25
N PRO A 571 1.55 -27.07 -13.14
CA PRO A 571 2.69 -26.38 -12.53
C PRO A 571 3.90 -26.40 -13.47
N GLU A 572 4.70 -25.34 -13.43
CA GLU A 572 5.83 -25.15 -14.35
C GLU A 572 7.13 -24.82 -13.62
N LYS A 573 8.25 -25.30 -14.16
CA LYS A 573 9.59 -24.78 -13.88
C LYS A 573 10.13 -24.19 -15.17
N ARG A 574 10.29 -22.87 -15.21
CA ARG A 574 10.69 -22.10 -16.39
C ARG A 574 12.18 -21.80 -16.34
N SER A 575 12.90 -22.08 -17.41
CA SER A 575 14.30 -21.72 -17.62
C SER A 575 14.41 -20.61 -18.66
N PHE A 576 15.12 -19.54 -18.34
CA PHE A 576 15.30 -18.37 -19.19
C PHE A 576 16.73 -18.37 -19.74
N PRO A 577 16.94 -18.73 -21.03
CA PRO A 577 18.29 -18.92 -21.58
C PRO A 577 19.15 -17.66 -21.59
N VAL A 578 18.54 -16.49 -21.80
CA VAL A 578 19.23 -15.19 -21.83
C VAL A 578 19.75 -14.83 -20.44
N GLU A 579 18.88 -14.85 -19.43
CA GLU A 579 19.21 -14.50 -18.05
C GLU A 579 19.95 -15.62 -17.28
N ARG A 580 19.93 -16.87 -17.80
CA ARG A 580 20.48 -18.08 -17.19
C ARG A 580 19.93 -18.33 -15.78
N GLN A 581 18.64 -18.13 -15.62
CA GLN A 581 17.94 -18.29 -14.34
C GLN A 581 16.67 -19.12 -14.53
N GLU A 582 16.30 -19.83 -13.48
CA GLU A 582 15.06 -20.59 -13.41
C GLU A 582 14.05 -19.92 -12.48
N LYS A 583 12.78 -20.02 -12.82
CA LYS A 583 11.64 -19.56 -12.02
C LYS A 583 10.61 -20.69 -11.94
N THR A 584 10.10 -20.93 -10.74
CA THR A 584 8.97 -21.81 -10.52
C THR A 584 7.65 -21.04 -10.68
N GLU A 585 6.69 -21.61 -11.38
CA GLU A 585 5.33 -21.10 -11.50
C GLU A 585 4.36 -22.12 -10.90
N ALA A 586 3.67 -21.74 -9.84
CA ALA A 586 2.69 -22.60 -9.20
C ALA A 586 1.41 -22.70 -10.03
N ALA A 587 0.84 -23.90 -10.13
CA ALA A 587 -0.54 -24.05 -10.54
C ALA A 587 -1.45 -23.85 -9.33
N ILE A 588 -2.42 -22.94 -9.44
CA ILE A 588 -3.34 -22.63 -8.35
C ILE A 588 -4.76 -22.78 -8.86
N ARG A 589 -5.53 -23.60 -8.17
CA ARG A 589 -6.97 -23.69 -8.34
C ARG A 589 -7.64 -22.98 -7.18
N THR A 590 -8.06 -21.75 -7.42
CA THR A 590 -8.80 -20.94 -6.47
C THR A 590 -10.28 -21.27 -6.47
N THR A 591 -10.82 -21.50 -5.28
CA THR A 591 -12.27 -21.48 -5.01
C THR A 591 -12.63 -20.23 -4.22
N GLY A 592 -13.91 -20.01 -3.93
CA GLY A 592 -14.32 -18.92 -3.03
C GLY A 592 -13.82 -19.06 -1.59
N PHE A 593 -13.31 -20.24 -1.18
CA PHE A 593 -12.99 -20.56 0.21
C PHE A 593 -11.63 -21.25 0.41
N SER A 594 -10.91 -21.57 -0.64
CA SER A 594 -9.62 -22.25 -0.55
C SER A 594 -8.86 -22.22 -1.87
N ASP A 595 -7.54 -22.33 -1.76
CA ASP A 595 -6.63 -22.53 -2.89
C ASP A 595 -6.01 -23.93 -2.79
N LEU A 596 -6.15 -24.73 -3.85
CA LEU A 596 -5.27 -25.87 -4.10
C LEU A 596 -4.07 -25.36 -4.88
N TYR A 597 -2.89 -25.46 -4.28
CA TYR A 597 -1.64 -24.92 -4.79
C TYR A 597 -0.70 -26.08 -5.07
N ILE A 598 -0.12 -26.15 -6.26
CA ILE A 598 0.78 -27.22 -6.65
C ILE A 598 2.01 -26.65 -7.34
N VAL A 599 3.17 -27.15 -6.94
CA VAL A 599 4.48 -26.84 -7.52
C VAL A 599 5.18 -28.14 -7.86
N ILE A 600 5.81 -28.18 -9.04
CA ILE A 600 6.71 -29.26 -9.44
C ILE A 600 8.16 -28.81 -9.24
N GLY A 601 8.94 -29.67 -8.62
CA GLY A 601 10.38 -29.52 -8.40
C GLY A 601 11.18 -30.45 -9.32
N ASP A 602 12.41 -30.74 -8.92
CA ASP A 602 13.33 -31.55 -9.70
C ASP A 602 13.05 -33.05 -9.62
N GLU A 603 13.57 -33.76 -10.62
CA GLU A 603 13.62 -35.22 -10.64
C GLU A 603 14.61 -35.72 -9.56
N ASN A 604 14.21 -36.73 -8.81
CA ASN A 604 14.98 -37.28 -7.69
C ASN A 604 16.08 -38.28 -8.09
N GLY A 605 16.38 -38.41 -9.39
CA GLY A 605 17.36 -39.36 -9.94
C GLY A 605 16.90 -40.83 -9.97
N GLN A 606 15.70 -41.14 -9.48
CA GLN A 606 15.07 -42.48 -9.49
C GLN A 606 13.80 -42.53 -10.36
N GLY A 607 13.65 -41.58 -11.29
CA GLY A 607 12.47 -41.46 -12.16
C GLY A 607 11.25 -40.79 -11.50
N GLY A 608 11.37 -40.27 -10.28
CA GLY A 608 10.30 -39.58 -9.55
C GLY A 608 10.50 -38.07 -9.51
N TRP A 609 9.41 -37.32 -9.62
CA TRP A 609 9.40 -35.85 -9.59
C TRP A 609 8.93 -35.35 -8.24
N THR A 610 9.64 -34.38 -7.67
CA THR A 610 9.23 -33.76 -6.41
C THR A 610 7.97 -32.92 -6.62
N LEU A 611 6.89 -33.26 -5.94
CA LEU A 611 5.63 -32.51 -5.93
C LEU A 611 5.45 -31.86 -4.55
N ARG A 612 5.23 -30.54 -4.54
CA ARG A 612 4.80 -29.80 -3.35
C ARG A 612 3.37 -29.31 -3.57
N ALA A 613 2.46 -29.74 -2.73
CA ALA A 613 1.06 -29.35 -2.80
C ALA A 613 0.58 -28.79 -1.46
N TYR A 614 -0.23 -27.73 -1.52
CA TYR A 614 -0.83 -27.10 -0.36
C TYR A 614 -2.33 -26.94 -0.56
N TYR A 615 -3.09 -27.17 0.51
CA TYR A 615 -4.49 -26.78 0.59
C TYR A 615 -4.62 -25.63 1.58
N ASN A 616 -4.75 -24.42 1.04
CA ASN A 616 -4.79 -23.18 1.80
C ASN A 616 -6.23 -22.75 2.02
N ASN A 617 -6.73 -22.89 3.24
CA ASN A 617 -8.09 -22.48 3.60
C ASN A 617 -8.20 -20.96 3.66
N LEU A 618 -9.24 -20.40 3.04
CA LEU A 618 -9.60 -18.98 3.04
C LEU A 618 -8.52 -18.02 2.51
N ALA A 619 -7.46 -18.49 1.86
CA ALA A 619 -6.42 -17.62 1.29
C ALA A 619 -6.97 -16.50 0.39
N PRO A 620 -7.96 -16.74 -0.50
CA PRO A 620 -8.56 -15.68 -1.31
C PRO A 620 -9.20 -14.54 -0.51
N TRP A 621 -9.59 -14.78 0.74
CA TRP A 621 -10.22 -13.79 1.60
C TRP A 621 -9.24 -12.73 2.08
N ILE A 622 -7.94 -13.03 2.14
CA ILE A 622 -6.89 -12.05 2.46
C ILE A 622 -6.95 -10.89 1.47
N TRP A 623 -6.92 -11.22 0.18
CA TRP A 623 -6.90 -10.22 -0.90
C TRP A 623 -8.27 -9.64 -1.17
N ALA A 624 -9.34 -10.44 -1.10
CA ALA A 624 -10.71 -9.93 -1.19
C ALA A 624 -10.99 -8.90 -0.09
N GLY A 625 -10.57 -9.17 1.15
CA GLY A 625 -10.64 -8.22 2.27
C GLY A 625 -9.87 -6.94 1.98
N GLY A 626 -8.64 -7.05 1.46
CA GLY A 626 -7.84 -5.91 0.97
C GLY A 626 -8.55 -5.05 -0.07
N MET A 627 -9.18 -5.66 -1.07
CA MET A 627 -9.92 -4.95 -2.11
C MET A 627 -11.20 -4.30 -1.59
N ILE A 628 -11.90 -4.95 -0.66
CA ILE A 628 -13.08 -4.38 0.02
C ILE A 628 -12.66 -3.18 0.89
N MET A 629 -11.51 -3.26 1.56
CA MET A 629 -10.92 -2.13 2.29
C MET A 629 -10.67 -0.92 1.40
N ALA A 630 -10.00 -1.14 0.27
CA ALA A 630 -9.74 -0.11 -0.72
C ALA A 630 -11.04 0.49 -1.28
N ALA A 631 -12.03 -0.36 -1.61
CA ALA A 631 -13.35 0.09 -2.06
C ALA A 631 -14.05 0.96 -1.01
N GLY A 632 -13.97 0.62 0.28
CA GLY A 632 -14.47 1.45 1.37
C GLY A 632 -13.82 2.84 1.41
N GLY A 633 -12.50 2.91 1.19
CA GLY A 633 -11.76 4.16 1.04
C GLY A 633 -12.25 5.01 -0.14
N ILE A 634 -12.47 4.40 -1.31
CA ILE A 634 -13.01 5.08 -2.51
C ILE A 634 -14.43 5.61 -2.25
N VAL A 635 -15.30 4.79 -1.64
CA VAL A 635 -16.66 5.22 -1.27
C VAL A 635 -16.61 6.42 -0.32
N SER A 636 -15.67 6.43 0.64
CA SER A 636 -15.46 7.57 1.55
C SER A 636 -14.98 8.83 0.82
N LEU A 637 -14.07 8.71 -0.16
CA LEU A 637 -13.57 9.84 -0.97
C LEU A 637 -14.68 10.50 -1.80
N THR A 638 -15.65 9.72 -2.28
CA THR A 638 -16.79 10.24 -3.06
C THR A 638 -17.87 10.94 -2.24
N ASP A 639 -17.67 11.09 -0.92
CA ASP A 639 -18.63 11.76 -0.04
C ASP A 639 -18.73 13.26 -0.34
N ARG A 640 -19.97 13.79 -0.29
CA ARG A 640 -20.27 15.20 -0.58
C ARG A 640 -19.53 16.17 0.34
N ARG A 641 -19.17 15.76 1.56
CA ARG A 641 -18.40 16.58 2.51
C ARG A 641 -17.00 16.94 2.01
N TYR A 642 -16.44 16.17 1.08
CA TYR A 642 -15.17 16.49 0.42
C TYR A 642 -15.36 17.26 -0.89
N ARG A 643 -16.61 17.42 -1.35
CA ARG A 643 -16.99 18.23 -2.53
C ARG A 643 -17.32 19.69 -2.18
N ILE A 644 -17.03 20.13 -0.95
CA ILE A 644 -17.29 21.50 -0.50
C ILE A 644 -16.38 22.46 -1.30
N GLY A 645 -16.98 23.13 -2.28
CA GLY A 645 -16.30 24.13 -3.12
C GLY A 645 -16.44 23.95 -4.64
N ALA A 646 -17.13 22.93 -5.16
CA ALA A 646 -17.60 23.03 -6.55
C ALA A 646 -18.44 24.32 -6.63
N PRO A 647 -18.10 25.29 -7.50
CA PRO A 647 -18.85 26.53 -7.56
C PRO A 647 -20.28 26.17 -7.92
N ASN A 648 -21.21 26.28 -6.97
CA ASN A 648 -22.55 26.64 -7.36
C ASN A 648 -22.37 28.00 -8.00
N ARG A 649 -22.41 28.06 -9.33
CA ARG A 649 -22.79 29.28 -10.02
C ARG A 649 -24.15 29.65 -9.43
N ALA A 650 -24.13 30.43 -8.35
CA ALA A 650 -25.28 31.19 -7.95
C ALA A 650 -25.62 31.98 -9.21
N ARG A 651 -26.70 31.60 -9.90
CA ARG A 651 -27.30 32.45 -10.92
C ARG A 651 -27.58 33.75 -10.19
N SER A 652 -26.73 34.74 -10.38
CA SER A 652 -27.04 36.13 -10.14
C SER A 652 -28.31 36.39 -10.96
N ARG A 653 -29.47 36.30 -10.29
CA ARG A 653 -30.65 37.00 -10.78
C ARG A 653 -30.35 38.46 -10.47
N LEU A 654 -29.77 39.15 -11.45
CA LEU A 654 -29.94 40.58 -11.59
C LEU A 654 -31.45 40.81 -11.67
N ALA A 655 -32.06 41.12 -10.53
CA ALA A 655 -33.36 41.75 -10.50
C ALA A 655 -33.12 43.17 -11.02
N ALA A 656 -33.55 43.43 -12.26
CA ALA A 656 -33.70 44.79 -12.74
C ALA A 656 -34.70 45.50 -11.84
N GLN A 657 -34.27 46.57 -11.17
CA GLN A 657 -35.20 47.54 -10.59
C GLN A 657 -35.91 48.26 -11.74
N PRO A 658 -37.23 48.50 -11.66
CA PRO A 658 -37.88 49.41 -12.58
C PRO A 658 -37.43 50.84 -12.27
N ALA A 659 -37.11 51.59 -13.33
CA ALA A 659 -36.93 53.03 -13.24
C ALA A 659 -38.30 53.68 -13.01
N GLU A 660 -38.39 54.53 -11.97
CA GLU A 660 -39.28 55.69 -11.96
C GLU A 660 -38.46 56.93 -12.31
#